data_AF-A0A7N8YG10-F1
#
_entry.id   AF-A0A7N8YG10-F1
#
_cell.length_a   1.000
_cell.length_b   1.000
_cell.length_c   1.000
_cell.angle_alpha   90.00
_cell.angle_beta   90.00
_cell.angle_gamma   90.00
#
_symmetry.space_group_name_H-M   'P 1'
#
loop_
_entity.id
_entity.type
_entity.pdbx_description
1 polymer ?
#
loop_
_entity_poly.entity_id
_entity_poly.type
_entity_poly.pdbx_seq_one_letter_code
_entity_poly.pdbx_strand_id
1 'polypeptide(L)'
;MVTEIRGFNDPQKEDYFKKRFSQDLSLADRIISHIQSSQSLDIMCQIPIFCWISALLFQEVFRGDEKTETPQTLTEMMAHFLFVQTKHTSRKKDKKTEKSREQLLKTHREFLLKLGKLAFVELQKNNLIFYEEDLKDCGVDIKEAPIYSGFFNAVLREEEVFSQKKVFFFVHLTVQEFFAALFVYECLTNKRTSELSEFLDLKGQRELNLLDLLKTTVDKVLEVKNVNLDFFLRFLLGLMVEPNRRVLQGLLPSPDPSQETDKKILTYLKSIRRKTLSPDSCVRLFQAMVEMRDHKVKDEIQEYLKLTDRSKTDLTPLHCSALAYMLQVSKNDVDMLDLKSFHTSEEGRRRLIPAVRSSRKAILADCRVTAEWSEHLAFALKFSYSALKDLDLSNNDLKDSGVNLFCHGLSSHSCKLETLSLSGCLVTETGCVFLASALKSNPSHLKELDLSYNHPGDSGKTLLSHLQDDPRYKLSKLNVEHCGSHRMKPGIKKYAWELTLDPGTAHQNLLLSEGNRKVTWVEEEQKNPHHLKRSDQSQQVLCQQGLDGRSYWEVEVFGPLSVGVTYRGTGRKKKMDHVQMGQDDRSWCLVCSDDGYYVQHNSNKVDVPSLGLRHSRVGVYLDWLTGTLSFYRVSSDSLTHLHTFKTQFRGRLYPAVELHARLMPHFVR
;
A
#
# COMPACT_ATOMS: atom_id res chain seq x y z
N MET A 1 -28.60 9.35 -11.36
CA MET A 1 -28.59 8.00 -10.76
C MET A 1 -27.63 7.15 -11.58
N VAL A 2 -26.54 6.68 -11.00
CA VAL A 2 -25.57 5.80 -11.69
C VAL A 2 -25.83 4.38 -11.20
N THR A 3 -26.13 3.46 -12.11
CA THR A 3 -26.34 2.04 -11.79
C THR A 3 -25.03 1.29 -11.96
N GLU A 4 -24.50 0.75 -10.85
CA GLU A 4 -23.27 -0.05 -10.85
C GLU A 4 -23.61 -1.54 -11.10
N ILE A 5 -22.99 -2.14 -12.11
CA ILE A 5 -23.09 -3.59 -12.38
C ILE A 5 -21.97 -4.31 -11.63
N ARG A 6 -22.33 -5.15 -10.66
CA ARG A 6 -21.38 -5.76 -9.70
C ARG A 6 -20.94 -7.19 -10.03
N GLY A 7 -21.54 -7.80 -11.05
CA GLY A 7 -21.27 -9.19 -11.42
C GLY A 7 -21.91 -10.23 -10.48
N PHE A 8 -21.35 -11.43 -10.44
CA PHE A 8 -21.80 -12.56 -9.63
C PHE A 8 -21.15 -12.57 -8.25
N ASN A 9 -21.98 -12.71 -7.22
CA ASN A 9 -21.53 -13.12 -5.88
C ASN A 9 -21.22 -14.63 -5.83
N ASP A 10 -20.61 -15.10 -4.73
CA ASP A 10 -20.19 -16.49 -4.61
C ASP A 10 -21.33 -17.51 -4.83
N PRO A 11 -22.53 -17.35 -4.24
CA PRO A 11 -23.67 -18.21 -4.57
C PRO A 11 -24.07 -18.21 -6.04
N GLN A 12 -24.06 -17.04 -6.71
CA GLN A 12 -24.39 -16.91 -8.13
C GLN A 12 -23.36 -17.58 -9.03
N LYS A 13 -22.06 -17.54 -8.67
CA LYS A 13 -21.02 -18.27 -9.39
C LYS A 13 -21.29 -19.78 -9.35
N GLU A 14 -21.57 -20.33 -8.16
CA GLU A 14 -21.87 -21.76 -8.02
C GLU A 14 -23.12 -22.16 -8.81
N ASP A 15 -24.19 -21.37 -8.70
CA ASP A 15 -25.45 -21.61 -9.41
C ASP A 15 -25.24 -21.59 -10.93
N TYR A 16 -24.41 -20.68 -11.44
CA TYR A 16 -24.05 -20.65 -12.86
C TYR A 16 -23.42 -21.97 -13.33
N PHE A 17 -22.41 -22.49 -12.63
CA PHE A 17 -21.73 -23.73 -13.03
C PHE A 17 -22.64 -24.96 -12.88
N LYS A 18 -23.41 -25.03 -11.78
CA LYS A 18 -24.40 -26.10 -11.54
C LYS A 18 -25.48 -26.13 -12.62
N LYS A 19 -25.99 -24.95 -13.04
CA LYS A 19 -26.95 -24.84 -14.15
C LYS A 19 -26.32 -25.20 -15.50
N ARG A 20 -25.10 -24.73 -15.76
CA ARG A 20 -24.39 -24.96 -17.04
C ARG A 20 -24.09 -26.43 -17.29
N PHE A 21 -23.78 -27.18 -16.22
CA PHE A 21 -23.42 -28.59 -16.23
C PHE A 21 -24.45 -29.44 -15.48
N SER A 22 -25.74 -29.11 -15.61
CA SER A 22 -26.83 -29.83 -14.91
C SER A 22 -26.90 -31.33 -15.22
N GLN A 23 -26.35 -31.76 -16.35
CA GLN A 23 -26.25 -33.16 -16.76
C GLN A 23 -25.04 -33.90 -16.15
N ASP A 24 -24.08 -33.18 -15.56
CA ASP A 24 -22.84 -33.71 -15.00
C ASP A 24 -22.40 -32.86 -13.80
N LEU A 25 -23.11 -33.03 -12.69
CA LEU A 25 -22.85 -32.28 -11.46
C LEU A 25 -21.45 -32.57 -10.89
N SER A 26 -20.90 -33.76 -11.13
CA SER A 26 -19.54 -34.10 -10.70
C SER A 26 -18.48 -33.20 -11.34
N LEU A 27 -18.65 -32.90 -12.64
CA LEU A 27 -17.82 -31.94 -13.35
C LEU A 27 -18.05 -30.52 -12.83
N ALA A 28 -19.30 -30.14 -12.57
CA ALA A 28 -19.63 -28.83 -12.01
C ALA A 28 -18.91 -28.60 -10.67
N ASP A 29 -18.97 -29.58 -9.77
CA ASP A 29 -18.35 -29.51 -8.45
C ASP A 29 -16.81 -29.46 -8.54
N ARG A 30 -16.20 -30.21 -9.46
CA ARG A 30 -14.75 -30.12 -9.73
C ARG A 30 -14.34 -28.73 -10.24
N ILE A 31 -15.12 -28.14 -11.14
CA ILE A 31 -14.87 -26.78 -11.65
C ILE A 31 -15.00 -25.74 -10.55
N ILE A 32 -16.08 -25.81 -9.78
CA ILE A 32 -16.32 -24.90 -8.64
C ILE A 32 -15.18 -25.01 -7.63
N SER A 33 -14.80 -26.22 -7.24
CA SER A 33 -13.71 -26.47 -6.29
C SER A 33 -12.38 -25.90 -6.80
N HIS A 34 -12.07 -26.11 -8.09
CA HIS A 34 -10.86 -25.56 -8.68
C HIS A 34 -10.86 -24.02 -8.70
N ILE A 35 -11.96 -23.38 -9.11
CA ILE A 35 -12.09 -21.92 -9.08
C ILE A 35 -11.94 -21.39 -7.66
N GLN A 36 -12.58 -22.02 -6.68
CA GLN A 36 -12.50 -21.63 -5.27
C GLN A 36 -11.09 -21.80 -4.69
N SER A 37 -10.32 -22.77 -5.19
CA SER A 37 -8.92 -22.99 -4.76
C SER A 37 -7.94 -21.92 -5.27
N SER A 38 -8.30 -21.19 -6.33
CA SER A 38 -7.45 -20.16 -6.94
C SER A 38 -8.10 -18.79 -6.78
N GLN A 39 -7.50 -17.96 -5.93
CA GLN A 39 -8.00 -16.63 -5.61
C GLN A 39 -8.15 -15.73 -6.84
N SER A 40 -7.18 -15.74 -7.76
CA SER A 40 -7.25 -14.97 -9.00
C SER A 40 -8.45 -15.40 -9.85
N LEU A 41 -8.65 -16.71 -9.98
CA LEU A 41 -9.76 -17.31 -10.73
C LEU A 41 -11.12 -16.95 -10.17
N ASP A 42 -11.24 -17.05 -8.85
CA ASP A 42 -12.47 -16.73 -8.15
C ASP A 42 -12.87 -15.25 -8.29
N ILE A 43 -11.89 -14.34 -8.23
CA ILE A 43 -12.12 -12.91 -8.45
C ILE A 43 -12.54 -12.64 -9.89
N MET A 44 -11.86 -13.23 -10.87
CA MET A 44 -12.23 -13.07 -12.28
C MET A 44 -13.65 -13.57 -12.54
N CYS A 45 -14.04 -14.70 -11.95
CA CYS A 45 -15.39 -15.26 -12.06
C CYS A 45 -16.49 -14.42 -11.37
N GLN A 46 -16.16 -13.31 -10.69
CA GLN A 46 -17.18 -12.32 -10.36
C GLN A 46 -17.74 -11.67 -11.63
N ILE A 47 -16.96 -11.58 -12.70
CA ILE A 47 -17.43 -11.07 -13.98
C ILE A 47 -18.00 -12.28 -14.79
N PRO A 48 -19.30 -12.27 -15.16
CA PRO A 48 -19.96 -13.44 -15.77
C PRO A 48 -19.27 -14.02 -17.01
N ILE A 49 -18.59 -13.19 -17.81
CA ILE A 49 -17.85 -13.65 -18.99
C ILE A 49 -16.71 -14.62 -18.62
N PHE A 50 -16.06 -14.43 -17.48
CA PHE A 50 -15.01 -15.33 -17.01
C PHE A 50 -15.58 -16.65 -16.46
N CYS A 51 -16.82 -16.66 -15.96
CA CYS A 51 -17.51 -17.91 -15.68
C CYS A 51 -17.75 -18.71 -16.98
N TRP A 52 -18.12 -18.03 -18.07
CA TRP A 52 -18.27 -18.66 -19.38
C TRP A 52 -16.94 -19.17 -19.95
N ILE A 53 -15.87 -18.36 -19.92
CA ILE A 53 -14.52 -18.77 -20.34
C ILE A 53 -14.05 -19.97 -19.52
N SER A 54 -14.18 -19.92 -18.20
CA SER A 54 -13.78 -21.00 -17.29
C SER A 54 -14.59 -22.27 -17.53
N ALA A 55 -15.91 -22.15 -17.75
CA ALA A 55 -16.74 -23.30 -18.08
C ALA A 55 -16.28 -23.98 -19.37
N LEU A 56 -16.03 -23.23 -20.44
CA LEU A 56 -15.54 -23.78 -21.70
C LEU A 56 -14.18 -24.46 -21.55
N LEU A 57 -13.25 -23.80 -20.86
CA LEU A 57 -11.90 -24.29 -20.67
C LEU A 57 -11.87 -25.55 -19.81
N PHE A 58 -12.46 -25.51 -18.61
CA PHE A 58 -12.37 -26.62 -17.66
C PHE A 58 -13.28 -27.79 -18.03
N GLN A 59 -14.32 -27.57 -18.83
CA GLN A 59 -15.07 -28.67 -19.43
C GLN A 59 -14.15 -29.58 -20.27
N GLU A 60 -13.23 -29.00 -21.06
CA GLU A 60 -12.30 -29.79 -21.86
C GLU A 60 -11.16 -30.36 -21.00
N VAL A 61 -10.60 -29.55 -20.09
CA VAL A 61 -9.46 -29.97 -19.24
C VAL A 61 -9.86 -31.13 -18.31
N PHE A 62 -11.04 -31.09 -17.70
CA PHE A 62 -11.47 -32.13 -16.74
C PHE A 62 -12.17 -33.33 -17.37
N ARG A 63 -12.60 -33.24 -18.64
CA ARG A 63 -13.10 -34.38 -19.43
C ARG A 63 -12.02 -35.09 -20.23
N GLY A 64 -10.85 -34.48 -20.40
CA GLY A 64 -9.68 -35.13 -21.00
C GLY A 64 -9.02 -36.14 -20.05
N ASP A 65 -8.00 -36.85 -20.54
CA ASP A 65 -7.22 -37.81 -19.75
C ASP A 65 -6.68 -37.18 -18.45
N GLU A 66 -6.58 -38.00 -17.39
CA GLU A 66 -6.11 -37.66 -16.04
C GLU A 66 -4.71 -36.99 -15.98
N LYS A 67 -3.96 -36.97 -17.10
CA LYS A 67 -2.62 -36.38 -17.23
C LYS A 67 -2.60 -34.90 -17.65
N THR A 68 -3.75 -34.27 -17.90
CA THR A 68 -3.77 -32.87 -18.33
C THR A 68 -3.60 -31.94 -17.13
N GLU A 69 -2.42 -31.33 -16.98
CA GLU A 69 -2.14 -30.36 -15.90
C GLU A 69 -3.14 -29.20 -15.93
N THR A 70 -3.62 -28.80 -14.76
CA THR A 70 -4.54 -27.66 -14.63
C THR A 70 -3.78 -26.34 -14.80
N PRO A 71 -4.33 -25.38 -15.56
CA PRO A 71 -3.70 -24.07 -15.71
C PRO A 71 -3.45 -23.39 -14.36
N GLN A 72 -2.21 -22.95 -14.13
CA GLN A 72 -1.76 -22.31 -12.89
C GLN A 72 -1.68 -20.79 -13.00
N THR A 73 -1.59 -20.27 -14.23
CA THR A 73 -1.46 -18.84 -14.51
C THR A 73 -2.59 -18.35 -15.42
N LEU A 74 -2.90 -17.05 -15.41
CA LEU A 74 -3.91 -16.50 -16.31
C LEU A 74 -3.45 -16.59 -17.77
N THR A 75 -2.15 -16.50 -18.01
CA THR A 75 -1.55 -16.67 -19.33
C THR A 75 -1.80 -18.07 -19.88
N GLU A 76 -1.55 -19.10 -19.06
CA GLU A 76 -1.83 -20.49 -19.43
C GLU A 76 -3.32 -20.72 -19.64
N MET A 77 -4.18 -20.14 -18.80
CA MET A 77 -5.62 -20.19 -19.01
C MET A 77 -6.05 -19.59 -20.35
N MET A 78 -5.55 -18.41 -20.71
CA MET A 78 -5.90 -17.78 -21.99
C MET A 78 -5.35 -18.57 -23.18
N ALA A 79 -4.17 -19.17 -23.04
CA ALA A 79 -3.61 -20.09 -24.02
C ALA A 79 -4.50 -21.32 -24.24
N HIS A 80 -4.99 -21.93 -23.17
CA HIS A 80 -5.95 -23.03 -23.23
C HIS A 80 -7.29 -22.59 -23.82
N PHE A 81 -7.80 -21.41 -23.46
CA PHE A 81 -9.04 -20.86 -24.01
C PHE A 81 -8.93 -20.69 -25.53
N LEU A 82 -7.83 -20.12 -26.02
CA LEU A 82 -7.56 -19.99 -27.46
C LEU A 82 -7.55 -21.35 -28.15
N PHE A 83 -6.84 -22.33 -27.57
CA PHE A 83 -6.76 -23.68 -28.13
C PHE A 83 -8.15 -24.35 -28.20
N VAL A 84 -8.90 -24.35 -27.10
CA VAL A 84 -10.23 -24.98 -27.01
C VAL A 84 -11.20 -24.33 -27.99
N GLN A 85 -11.19 -23.00 -28.07
CA GLN A 85 -12.08 -22.26 -28.96
C GLN A 85 -11.72 -22.51 -30.44
N THR A 86 -10.43 -22.62 -30.76
CA THR A 86 -9.97 -22.99 -32.11
C THR A 86 -10.41 -24.42 -32.48
N LYS A 87 -10.27 -25.37 -31.54
CA LYS A 87 -10.71 -26.76 -31.71
C LYS A 87 -12.21 -26.86 -31.94
N HIS A 88 -13.01 -26.16 -31.13
CA HIS A 88 -14.46 -26.15 -31.25
C HIS A 88 -14.92 -25.57 -32.61
N THR A 89 -14.24 -24.54 -33.07
CA THR A 89 -14.50 -23.89 -34.36
C THR A 89 -14.15 -24.80 -35.54
N SER A 90 -13.03 -25.52 -35.46
CA SER A 90 -12.61 -26.48 -36.49
C SER A 90 -13.58 -27.67 -36.62
N ARG A 91 -14.10 -28.21 -35.51
CA ARG A 91 -15.11 -29.30 -35.51
C ARG A 91 -16.43 -28.91 -36.21
N LYS A 92 -16.81 -27.63 -36.20
CA LYS A 92 -17.99 -27.14 -36.95
C LYS A 92 -17.77 -27.19 -38.47
N LYS A 93 -16.52 -27.07 -38.94
CA LYS A 93 -16.16 -27.08 -40.37
C LYS A 93 -15.83 -28.48 -40.89
N ASP A 94 -14.99 -29.23 -40.18
CA ASP A 94 -14.47 -30.53 -40.61
C ASP A 94 -15.05 -31.66 -39.75
N LYS A 95 -16.05 -32.40 -40.26
CA LYS A 95 -16.71 -33.49 -39.54
C LYS A 95 -15.87 -34.79 -39.37
N LYS A 96 -14.60 -34.86 -39.82
CA LYS A 96 -13.96 -36.16 -40.10
C LYS A 96 -12.48 -36.39 -39.72
N THR A 97 -11.78 -35.53 -38.97
CA THR A 97 -10.41 -35.93 -38.54
C THR A 97 -9.97 -35.28 -37.24
N GLU A 98 -9.55 -36.12 -36.28
CA GLU A 98 -8.92 -35.67 -35.04
C GLU A 98 -7.46 -35.28 -35.34
N LYS A 99 -7.25 -34.00 -35.66
CA LYS A 99 -5.91 -33.44 -35.90
C LYS A 99 -5.15 -33.33 -34.57
N SER A 100 -3.84 -33.60 -34.58
CA SER A 100 -2.98 -33.35 -33.41
C SER A 100 -3.05 -31.87 -32.99
N ARG A 101 -2.79 -31.57 -31.70
CA ARG A 101 -2.87 -30.20 -31.16
C ARG A 101 -2.07 -29.20 -31.99
N GLU A 102 -0.86 -29.58 -32.35
CA GLU A 102 0.06 -28.76 -33.14
C GLU A 102 -0.43 -28.54 -34.57
N GLN A 103 -0.96 -29.59 -35.22
CA GLN A 103 -1.45 -29.48 -36.60
C GLN A 103 -2.68 -28.59 -36.70
N LEU A 104 -3.56 -28.64 -35.69
CA LEU A 104 -4.73 -27.76 -35.61
C LEU A 104 -4.30 -26.29 -35.58
N LEU A 105 -3.39 -25.91 -34.66
CA LEU A 105 -2.95 -24.53 -34.54
C LEU A 105 -2.12 -24.07 -35.73
N LYS A 106 -1.29 -24.94 -36.34
CA LYS A 106 -0.59 -24.65 -37.60
C LYS A 106 -1.57 -24.28 -38.71
N THR A 107 -2.69 -24.99 -38.82
CA THR A 107 -3.73 -24.74 -39.85
C THR A 107 -4.37 -23.36 -39.68
N HIS A 108 -4.55 -22.89 -38.44
CA HIS A 108 -5.17 -21.60 -38.13
C HIS A 108 -4.17 -20.48 -37.80
N ARG A 109 -2.86 -20.73 -37.97
CA ARG A 109 -1.78 -19.84 -37.50
C ARG A 109 -1.86 -18.45 -38.10
N GLU A 110 -1.92 -18.35 -39.42
CA GLU A 110 -1.93 -17.06 -40.12
C GLU A 110 -3.10 -16.20 -39.66
N PHE A 111 -4.27 -16.83 -39.56
CA PHE A 111 -5.48 -16.17 -39.10
C PHE A 111 -5.36 -15.64 -37.66
N LEU A 112 -4.94 -16.48 -36.71
CA LEU A 112 -4.81 -16.09 -35.31
C LEU A 112 -3.79 -14.96 -35.11
N LEU A 113 -2.73 -14.91 -35.93
CA LEU A 113 -1.75 -13.83 -35.90
C LEU A 113 -2.29 -12.52 -36.48
N LYS A 114 -3.17 -12.57 -37.50
CA LYS A 114 -3.87 -11.37 -38.00
C LYS A 114 -4.80 -10.78 -36.95
N LEU A 115 -5.52 -11.63 -36.19
CA LEU A 115 -6.27 -11.16 -35.03
C LEU A 115 -5.37 -10.56 -33.95
N GLY A 116 -4.21 -11.17 -33.71
CA GLY A 116 -3.23 -10.61 -32.79
C GLY A 116 -2.75 -9.22 -33.21
N LYS A 117 -2.49 -9.02 -34.51
CA LYS A 117 -2.13 -7.71 -35.07
C LYS A 117 -3.23 -6.68 -34.87
N LEU A 118 -4.48 -7.03 -35.22
CA LEU A 118 -5.65 -6.19 -35.00
C LEU A 118 -5.79 -5.81 -33.52
N ALA A 119 -5.69 -6.79 -32.63
CA ALA A 119 -5.78 -6.56 -31.20
C ALA A 119 -4.72 -5.59 -30.69
N PHE A 120 -3.47 -5.73 -31.15
CA PHE A 120 -2.36 -4.86 -30.79
C PHE A 120 -2.57 -3.42 -31.29
N VAL A 121 -2.90 -3.25 -32.58
CA VAL A 121 -3.13 -1.93 -33.19
C VAL A 121 -4.27 -1.18 -32.49
N GLU A 122 -5.41 -1.84 -32.28
CA GLU A 122 -6.55 -1.21 -31.61
C GLU A 122 -6.29 -0.95 -30.13
N LEU A 123 -5.49 -1.80 -29.47
CA LEU A 123 -5.06 -1.55 -28.08
C LEU A 123 -4.20 -0.28 -27.97
N GLN A 124 -3.27 -0.06 -28.92
CA GLN A 124 -2.45 1.16 -28.96
C GLN A 124 -3.29 2.42 -29.18
N LYS A 125 -4.37 2.32 -29.97
CA LYS A 125 -5.35 3.40 -30.18
C LYS A 125 -6.30 3.59 -28.98
N ASN A 126 -6.23 2.72 -27.97
CA ASN A 126 -7.17 2.63 -26.85
C ASN A 126 -8.62 2.40 -27.30
N ASN A 127 -8.79 1.64 -28.37
CA ASN A 127 -10.08 1.28 -28.97
C ASN A 127 -10.54 -0.11 -28.51
N LEU A 128 -11.78 -0.17 -28.01
CA LEU A 128 -12.47 -1.42 -27.68
C LEU A 128 -13.46 -1.86 -28.78
N ILE A 129 -13.83 -0.91 -29.64
CA ILE A 129 -14.76 -1.09 -30.75
C ILE A 129 -14.04 -0.68 -32.03
N PHE A 130 -14.13 -1.51 -33.05
CA PHE A 130 -13.49 -1.32 -34.35
C PHE A 130 -14.45 -1.70 -35.48
N TYR A 131 -14.13 -1.30 -36.70
CA TYR A 131 -15.01 -1.39 -37.87
C TYR A 131 -14.45 -2.34 -38.94
N GLU A 132 -15.20 -2.48 -40.04
CA GLU A 132 -14.81 -3.32 -41.18
C GLU A 132 -13.51 -2.86 -41.84
N GLU A 133 -13.23 -1.55 -41.79
CA GLU A 133 -12.00 -0.96 -42.33
C GLU A 133 -10.78 -1.43 -41.53
N ASP A 134 -10.85 -1.40 -40.19
CA ASP A 134 -9.76 -1.84 -39.31
C ASP A 134 -9.41 -3.33 -39.50
N LEU A 135 -10.45 -4.17 -39.72
CA LEU A 135 -10.29 -5.59 -40.05
C LEU A 135 -9.52 -5.78 -41.36
N LYS A 136 -9.89 -5.02 -42.40
CA LYS A 136 -9.24 -5.07 -43.72
C LYS A 136 -7.79 -4.60 -43.66
N ASP A 137 -7.53 -3.52 -42.92
CA ASP A 137 -6.18 -2.96 -42.74
C ASP A 137 -5.24 -3.96 -42.03
N CYS A 138 -5.80 -4.81 -41.16
CA CYS A 138 -5.08 -5.91 -40.52
C CYS A 138 -5.09 -7.23 -41.32
N GLY A 139 -5.67 -7.23 -42.53
CA GLY A 139 -5.72 -8.39 -43.43
C GLY A 139 -6.69 -9.49 -43.02
N VAL A 140 -7.68 -9.18 -42.16
CA VAL A 140 -8.72 -10.12 -41.70
C VAL A 140 -9.90 -10.09 -42.67
N ASP A 141 -10.24 -11.25 -43.27
CA ASP A 141 -11.40 -11.36 -44.15
C ASP A 141 -12.71 -11.38 -43.33
N ILE A 142 -13.61 -10.44 -43.63
CA ILE A 142 -14.92 -10.30 -43.00
C ILE A 142 -15.80 -11.53 -43.25
N LYS A 143 -15.62 -12.22 -44.38
CA LYS A 143 -16.35 -13.47 -44.69
C LYS A 143 -15.97 -14.59 -43.72
N GLU A 144 -14.80 -14.49 -43.12
CA GLU A 144 -14.36 -15.42 -42.11
C GLU A 144 -14.86 -15.06 -40.70
N ALA A 145 -15.34 -13.82 -40.46
CA ALA A 145 -15.83 -13.35 -39.16
C ALA A 145 -16.82 -14.29 -38.41
N PRO A 146 -17.77 -14.98 -39.07
CA PRO A 146 -18.67 -15.93 -38.39
C PRO A 146 -17.94 -17.13 -37.77
N ILE A 147 -16.75 -17.47 -38.28
CA ILE A 147 -15.88 -18.52 -37.75
C ILE A 147 -15.32 -18.11 -36.38
N TYR A 148 -15.31 -16.82 -36.07
CA TYR A 148 -14.58 -16.23 -34.94
C TYR A 148 -15.48 -15.76 -33.79
N SER A 149 -16.74 -16.19 -33.79
CA SER A 149 -17.79 -15.81 -32.83
C SER A 149 -17.49 -16.16 -31.36
N GLY A 150 -16.33 -16.73 -31.04
CA GLY A 150 -15.90 -16.97 -29.66
C GLY A 150 -14.72 -16.11 -29.21
N PHE A 151 -14.07 -15.36 -30.10
CA PHE A 151 -13.00 -14.42 -29.75
C PHE A 151 -13.44 -12.97 -29.87
N PHE A 152 -14.25 -12.65 -30.87
CA PHE A 152 -14.84 -11.32 -31.04
C PHE A 152 -16.25 -11.43 -31.60
N ASN A 153 -17.07 -10.44 -31.28
CA ASN A 153 -18.46 -10.34 -31.70
C ASN A 153 -18.63 -9.27 -32.77
N ALA A 154 -19.71 -9.38 -33.55
CA ALA A 154 -20.14 -8.35 -34.48
C ALA A 154 -21.59 -7.98 -34.17
N VAL A 155 -21.86 -6.69 -34.03
CA VAL A 155 -23.20 -6.14 -33.76
C VAL A 155 -23.51 -5.08 -34.81
N LEU A 156 -24.77 -4.99 -35.23
CA LEU A 156 -25.23 -3.89 -36.07
C LEU A 156 -25.55 -2.70 -35.16
N ARG A 157 -24.87 -1.58 -35.39
CA ARG A 157 -25.12 -0.32 -34.68
C ARG A 157 -25.76 0.67 -35.63
N GLU A 158 -26.87 1.26 -35.19
CA GLU A 158 -27.48 2.39 -35.88
C GLU A 158 -26.67 3.65 -35.55
N GLU A 159 -26.13 4.31 -36.58
CA GLU A 159 -25.38 5.56 -36.43
C GLU A 159 -26.22 6.77 -36.86
N GLU A 160 -27.05 6.63 -37.90
CA GLU A 160 -28.02 7.64 -38.36
C GLU A 160 -29.36 6.98 -38.72
N VAL A 161 -30.41 7.78 -38.91
CA VAL A 161 -31.82 7.36 -39.12
C VAL A 161 -32.01 6.35 -40.27
N PHE A 162 -31.05 6.22 -41.19
CA PHE A 162 -31.11 5.29 -42.33
C PHE A 162 -29.84 4.45 -42.57
N SER A 163 -28.83 4.47 -41.69
CA SER A 163 -27.60 3.68 -41.88
C SER A 163 -27.23 2.83 -40.68
N GLN A 164 -27.16 1.51 -40.90
CA GLN A 164 -26.62 0.54 -39.95
C GLN A 164 -25.17 0.23 -40.33
N LYS A 165 -24.23 0.48 -39.41
CA LYS A 165 -22.83 0.08 -39.57
C LYS A 165 -22.53 -1.12 -38.68
N LYS A 166 -21.76 -2.08 -39.21
CA LYS A 166 -21.34 -3.25 -38.47
C LYS A 166 -20.14 -2.90 -37.60
N VAL A 167 -20.28 -3.07 -36.29
CA VAL A 167 -19.22 -2.84 -35.31
C VAL A 167 -18.73 -4.15 -34.72
N PHE A 168 -17.45 -4.20 -34.39
CA PHE A 168 -16.78 -5.39 -33.88
C PHE A 168 -16.06 -5.07 -32.57
N PHE A 169 -15.98 -6.06 -31.68
CA PHE A 169 -15.26 -5.96 -30.41
C PHE A 169 -14.88 -7.35 -29.91
N PHE A 170 -13.73 -7.46 -29.24
CA PHE A 170 -13.35 -8.70 -28.58
C PHE A 170 -14.35 -9.04 -27.46
N VAL A 171 -14.54 -10.34 -27.18
CA VAL A 171 -15.48 -10.78 -26.12
C VAL A 171 -15.18 -10.17 -24.75
N HIS A 172 -13.91 -9.81 -24.51
CA HIS A 172 -13.46 -9.06 -23.36
C HIS A 172 -12.11 -8.39 -23.65
N LEU A 173 -11.79 -7.27 -22.98
CA LEU A 173 -10.50 -6.57 -23.12
C LEU A 173 -9.31 -7.49 -22.82
N THR A 174 -9.40 -8.33 -21.78
CA THR A 174 -8.35 -9.32 -21.46
C THR A 174 -8.05 -10.26 -22.64
N VAL A 175 -9.05 -10.60 -23.46
CA VAL A 175 -8.83 -11.42 -24.67
C VAL A 175 -8.11 -10.61 -25.74
N GLN A 176 -8.48 -9.34 -25.95
CA GLN A 176 -7.76 -8.42 -26.83
C GLN A 176 -6.29 -8.28 -26.40
N GLU A 177 -6.02 -8.02 -25.13
CA GLU A 177 -4.65 -7.91 -24.60
C GLU A 177 -3.85 -9.21 -24.76
N PHE A 178 -4.49 -10.38 -24.59
CA PHE A 178 -3.84 -11.66 -24.83
C PHE A 178 -3.45 -11.84 -26.30
N PHE A 179 -4.36 -11.54 -27.24
CA PHE A 179 -4.06 -11.59 -28.67
C PHE A 179 -2.97 -10.60 -29.08
N ALA A 180 -2.97 -9.39 -28.51
CA ALA A 180 -1.91 -8.42 -28.70
C ALA A 180 -0.55 -8.97 -28.21
N ALA A 181 -0.52 -9.60 -27.04
CA ALA A 181 0.70 -10.24 -26.51
C ALA A 181 1.21 -11.39 -27.40
N LEU A 182 0.31 -12.20 -27.99
CA LEU A 182 0.69 -13.25 -28.94
C LEU A 182 1.37 -12.67 -30.18
N PHE A 183 0.82 -11.59 -30.74
CA PHE A 183 1.40 -10.92 -31.91
C PHE A 183 2.77 -10.35 -31.61
N VAL A 184 2.89 -9.60 -30.50
CA VAL A 184 4.16 -9.00 -30.10
C VAL A 184 5.20 -10.09 -29.82
N TYR A 185 4.84 -11.15 -29.10
CA TYR A 185 5.73 -12.29 -28.87
C TYR A 185 6.27 -12.90 -30.16
N GLU A 186 5.39 -13.11 -31.14
CA GLU A 186 5.76 -13.67 -32.44
C GLU A 186 6.72 -12.73 -33.17
N CYS A 187 6.41 -11.44 -33.23
CA CYS A 187 7.26 -10.44 -33.87
C CYS A 187 8.64 -10.34 -33.21
N LEU A 188 8.69 -10.36 -31.88
CA LEU A 188 9.94 -10.33 -31.11
C LEU A 188 10.82 -11.56 -31.38
N THR A 189 10.22 -12.75 -31.41
CA THR A 189 10.97 -14.00 -31.60
C THR A 189 11.45 -14.17 -33.04
N ASN A 190 10.66 -13.72 -34.02
CA ASN A 190 11.00 -13.76 -35.45
C ASN A 190 11.72 -12.50 -35.96
N LYS A 191 12.13 -11.59 -35.05
CA LYS A 191 12.81 -10.32 -35.37
C LYS A 191 12.06 -9.45 -36.39
N ARG A 192 10.73 -9.48 -36.41
CA ARG A 192 9.88 -8.62 -37.23
C ARG A 192 9.70 -7.25 -36.57
N THR A 193 10.81 -6.55 -36.34
CA THR A 193 10.86 -5.29 -35.57
C THR A 193 10.18 -4.12 -36.29
N SER A 194 10.01 -4.17 -37.61
CA SER A 194 9.31 -3.14 -38.38
C SER A 194 7.86 -2.95 -37.92
N GLU A 195 7.16 -4.04 -37.62
CA GLU A 195 5.78 -4.07 -37.13
C GLU A 195 5.64 -3.48 -35.71
N LEU A 196 6.74 -3.39 -34.96
CA LEU A 196 6.77 -2.86 -33.59
C LEU A 196 7.49 -1.51 -33.50
N SER A 197 7.99 -0.99 -34.63
CA SER A 197 8.91 0.16 -34.65
C SER A 197 8.27 1.45 -34.15
N GLU A 198 6.99 1.66 -34.43
CA GLU A 198 6.20 2.79 -33.94
C GLU A 198 5.94 2.69 -32.43
N PHE A 199 5.71 1.48 -31.91
CA PHE A 199 5.47 1.27 -30.49
C PHE A 199 6.73 1.41 -29.64
N LEU A 200 7.83 0.79 -30.09
CA LEU A 200 9.08 0.66 -29.34
C LEU A 200 10.09 1.79 -29.65
N ASP A 201 9.72 2.77 -30.48
CA ASP A 201 10.56 3.89 -30.90
C ASP A 201 11.97 3.47 -31.38
N LEU A 202 12.05 2.40 -32.19
CA LEU A 202 13.33 1.77 -32.58
C LEU A 202 14.12 2.57 -33.64
N LYS A 203 13.82 3.85 -33.86
CA LYS A 203 14.47 4.67 -34.90
C LYS A 203 15.97 4.78 -34.63
N GLY A 204 16.78 4.21 -35.54
CA GLY A 204 18.25 4.33 -35.52
C GLY A 204 18.99 3.33 -34.61
N GLN A 205 18.33 2.30 -34.08
CA GLN A 205 18.98 1.29 -33.22
C GLN A 205 19.61 0.14 -34.04
N ARG A 206 20.70 -0.44 -33.51
CA ARG A 206 21.33 -1.68 -34.03
C ARG A 206 20.35 -2.85 -33.91
N GLU A 207 20.59 -3.94 -34.66
CA GLU A 207 19.83 -5.18 -34.48
C GLU A 207 19.87 -5.64 -33.01
N LEU A 208 18.73 -5.51 -32.33
CA LEU A 208 18.57 -5.95 -30.95
C LEU A 208 18.29 -7.46 -30.89
N ASN A 209 18.85 -8.11 -29.87
CA ASN A 209 18.47 -9.48 -29.55
C ASN A 209 17.10 -9.52 -28.84
N LEU A 210 16.52 -10.71 -28.70
CA LEU A 210 15.20 -10.91 -28.08
C LEU A 210 15.13 -10.33 -26.65
N LEU A 211 16.17 -10.52 -25.85
CA LEU A 211 16.21 -10.01 -24.48
C LEU A 211 16.15 -8.48 -24.44
N ASP A 212 16.91 -7.79 -25.29
CA ASP A 212 16.95 -6.34 -25.32
C ASP A 212 15.66 -5.74 -25.87
N LEU A 213 15.00 -6.41 -26.83
CA LEU A 213 13.66 -6.03 -27.27
C LEU A 213 12.61 -6.22 -26.16
N LEU A 214 12.70 -7.30 -25.38
CA LEU A 214 11.81 -7.52 -24.22
C LEU A 214 12.02 -6.45 -23.15
N LYS A 215 13.26 -6.08 -22.84
CA LYS A 215 13.56 -4.98 -21.90
C LYS A 215 12.97 -3.65 -22.39
N THR A 216 13.17 -3.34 -23.67
CA THR A 216 12.62 -2.13 -24.31
C THR A 216 11.10 -2.12 -24.24
N THR A 217 10.46 -3.27 -24.47
CA THR A 217 9.00 -3.43 -24.35
C THR A 217 8.53 -3.20 -22.92
N VAL A 218 9.21 -3.77 -21.91
CA VAL A 218 8.91 -3.54 -20.50
C VAL A 218 9.00 -2.04 -20.18
N ASP A 219 10.10 -1.39 -20.54
CA ASP A 219 10.32 0.02 -20.25
C ASP A 219 9.24 0.90 -20.91
N LYS A 220 8.91 0.63 -22.18
CA LYS A 220 7.85 1.35 -22.88
C LYS A 220 6.49 1.18 -22.20
N VAL A 221 6.11 -0.03 -21.80
CA VAL A 221 4.84 -0.27 -21.11
C VAL A 221 4.79 0.45 -19.75
N LEU A 222 5.94 0.59 -19.07
CA LEU A 222 6.01 1.34 -17.81
C LEU A 222 5.97 2.86 -18.01
N GLU A 223 6.35 3.37 -19.19
CA GLU A 223 6.30 4.79 -19.54
C GLU A 223 4.92 5.27 -20.03
N VAL A 224 4.20 4.41 -20.77
CA VAL A 224 2.92 4.79 -21.40
C VAL A 224 1.87 5.05 -20.33
N LYS A 225 1.37 6.30 -20.29
CA LYS A 225 0.22 6.72 -19.48
C LYS A 225 -1.04 6.66 -20.35
N ASN A 226 -2.14 6.17 -19.79
CA ASN A 226 -3.48 6.17 -20.40
C ASN A 226 -3.78 5.12 -21.50
N VAL A 227 -2.96 4.07 -21.64
CA VAL A 227 -3.32 2.89 -22.45
C VAL A 227 -3.53 1.71 -21.51
N ASN A 228 -4.64 0.98 -21.68
CA ASN A 228 -4.91 -0.19 -20.85
C ASN A 228 -4.01 -1.36 -21.27
N LEU A 229 -2.87 -1.50 -20.59
CA LEU A 229 -1.88 -2.56 -20.80
C LEU A 229 -1.76 -3.44 -19.55
N ASP A 230 -2.83 -3.53 -18.77
CA ASP A 230 -2.84 -4.15 -17.45
C ASP A 230 -2.55 -5.65 -17.52
N PHE A 231 -3.09 -6.34 -18.53
CA PHE A 231 -2.81 -7.75 -18.78
C PHE A 231 -1.84 -7.98 -19.94
N PHE A 232 -1.66 -7.04 -20.86
CA PHE A 232 -0.75 -7.20 -22.00
C PHE A 232 0.67 -7.63 -21.59
N LEU A 233 1.31 -6.90 -20.66
CA LEU A 233 2.68 -7.21 -20.24
C LEU A 233 2.76 -8.55 -19.49
N ARG A 234 1.73 -8.84 -18.69
CA ARG A 234 1.57 -10.08 -17.95
C ARG A 234 1.55 -11.28 -18.90
N PHE A 235 0.77 -11.20 -19.96
CA PHE A 235 0.69 -12.23 -20.99
C PHE A 235 1.97 -12.35 -21.80
N LEU A 236 2.54 -11.23 -22.26
CA LEU A 236 3.76 -11.25 -23.06
C LEU A 236 4.90 -11.96 -22.33
N LEU A 237 5.12 -11.60 -21.06
CA LEU A 237 6.18 -12.20 -20.25
C LEU A 237 5.79 -13.62 -19.79
N GLY A 238 4.52 -13.87 -19.49
CA GLY A 238 4.03 -15.21 -19.19
C GLY A 238 4.25 -16.20 -20.34
N LEU A 239 4.12 -15.75 -21.60
CA LEU A 239 4.38 -16.55 -22.81
C LEU A 239 5.86 -16.88 -23.01
N MET A 240 6.79 -16.25 -22.28
CA MET A 240 8.21 -16.63 -22.30
C MET A 240 8.48 -17.96 -21.59
N VAL A 241 7.56 -18.40 -20.72
CA VAL A 241 7.72 -19.60 -19.87
C VAL A 241 7.05 -20.80 -20.55
N GLU A 242 7.79 -21.90 -20.70
CA GLU A 242 7.34 -23.08 -21.50
C GLU A 242 5.99 -23.66 -21.06
N PRO A 243 5.72 -23.91 -19.76
CA PRO A 243 4.43 -24.41 -19.32
C PRO A 243 3.23 -23.59 -19.83
N ASN A 244 3.34 -22.25 -19.82
CA ASN A 244 2.23 -21.37 -20.22
C ASN A 244 1.95 -21.39 -21.72
N ARG A 245 2.93 -21.76 -22.56
CA ARG A 245 2.83 -21.76 -24.02
C ARG A 245 2.74 -23.17 -24.63
N ARG A 246 2.81 -24.22 -23.82
CA ARG A 246 2.82 -25.62 -24.27
C ARG A 246 1.62 -25.98 -25.16
N VAL A 247 0.43 -25.48 -24.83
CA VAL A 247 -0.79 -25.71 -25.63
C VAL A 247 -0.85 -24.89 -26.92
N LEU A 248 0.06 -23.93 -27.11
CA LEU A 248 0.16 -23.09 -28.30
C LEU A 248 1.23 -23.58 -29.29
N GLN A 249 1.75 -24.79 -29.11
CA GLN A 249 2.65 -25.42 -30.09
C GLN A 249 2.00 -25.41 -31.48
N GLY A 250 2.73 -24.92 -32.48
CA GLY A 250 2.24 -24.74 -33.84
C GLY A 250 1.72 -23.33 -34.17
N LEU A 251 1.39 -22.51 -33.16
CA LEU A 251 1.06 -21.09 -33.34
C LEU A 251 2.31 -20.21 -33.17
N LEU A 252 3.00 -20.36 -32.03
CA LEU A 252 4.14 -19.54 -31.64
C LEU A 252 5.47 -20.28 -31.84
N PRO A 253 6.55 -19.57 -32.24
CA PRO A 253 7.89 -20.13 -32.25
C PRO A 253 8.37 -20.44 -30.82
N SER A 254 9.26 -21.41 -30.68
CA SER A 254 9.96 -21.66 -29.42
C SER A 254 11.26 -20.88 -29.36
N PRO A 255 11.47 -20.01 -28.34
CA PRO A 255 12.76 -19.39 -28.11
C PRO A 255 13.79 -20.46 -27.78
N ASP A 256 15.04 -20.17 -28.14
CA ASP A 256 16.19 -21.03 -27.89
C ASP A 256 16.38 -21.25 -26.38
N PRO A 257 16.20 -22.49 -25.87
CA PRO A 257 16.35 -22.78 -24.44
C PRO A 257 17.73 -22.46 -23.88
N SER A 258 18.77 -22.51 -24.72
CA SER A 258 20.16 -22.25 -24.31
C SER A 258 20.41 -20.79 -23.93
N GLN A 259 19.55 -19.87 -24.39
CA GLN A 259 19.70 -18.45 -24.11
C GLN A 259 19.19 -18.03 -22.73
N GLU A 260 18.40 -18.88 -22.05
CA GLU A 260 17.80 -18.62 -20.73
C GLU A 260 17.14 -17.23 -20.63
N THR A 261 16.45 -16.82 -21.70
CA THR A 261 15.89 -15.47 -21.85
C THR A 261 14.87 -15.15 -20.76
N ASP A 262 14.09 -16.15 -20.34
CA ASP A 262 13.12 -16.08 -19.23
C ASP A 262 13.79 -15.75 -17.88
N LYS A 263 14.90 -16.42 -17.56
CA LYS A 263 15.67 -16.14 -16.33
C LYS A 263 16.33 -14.76 -16.38
N LYS A 264 16.87 -14.38 -17.55
CA LYS A 264 17.51 -13.07 -17.77
C LYS A 264 16.51 -11.92 -17.67
N ILE A 265 15.32 -12.06 -18.24
CA ILE A 265 14.28 -11.02 -18.12
C ILE A 265 13.76 -10.93 -16.67
N LEU A 266 13.57 -12.05 -15.97
CA LEU A 266 13.22 -12.02 -14.53
C LEU A 266 14.26 -11.27 -13.69
N THR A 267 15.55 -11.46 -13.99
CA THR A 267 16.65 -10.72 -13.35
C THR A 267 16.55 -9.22 -13.64
N TYR A 268 16.20 -8.86 -14.88
CA TYR A 268 15.95 -7.48 -15.26
C TYR A 268 14.76 -6.86 -14.50
N LEU A 269 13.61 -7.53 -14.44
CA LEU A 269 12.43 -7.05 -13.69
C LEU A 269 12.76 -6.81 -12.22
N LYS A 270 13.55 -7.72 -11.62
CA LYS A 270 14.01 -7.58 -10.23
C LYS A 270 14.95 -6.38 -10.05
N SER A 271 15.72 -6.01 -11.07
CA SER A 271 16.58 -4.82 -11.04
C SER A 271 15.79 -3.51 -11.12
N ILE A 272 14.67 -3.49 -11.86
CA ILE A 272 13.78 -2.31 -12.00
C ILE A 272 13.18 -1.90 -10.64
N ARG A 273 13.03 -2.84 -9.70
CA ARG A 273 12.53 -2.60 -8.33
C ARG A 273 13.29 -1.51 -7.57
N ARG A 274 14.51 -1.18 -7.99
CA ARG A 274 15.36 -0.12 -7.41
C ARG A 274 15.07 1.27 -7.99
N LYS A 275 14.30 1.37 -9.08
CA LYS A 275 13.86 2.63 -9.70
C LYS A 275 12.60 3.16 -9.01
N THR A 276 12.37 4.48 -9.09
CA THR A 276 11.15 5.13 -8.62
C THR A 276 10.00 4.88 -9.60
N LEU A 277 9.24 3.81 -9.38
CA LEU A 277 8.04 3.46 -10.16
C LEU A 277 6.74 3.86 -9.44
N SER A 278 5.66 4.10 -10.19
CA SER A 278 4.33 4.28 -9.61
C SER A 278 3.83 2.99 -8.92
N PRO A 279 2.88 3.09 -7.97
CA PRO A 279 2.28 1.92 -7.31
C PRO A 279 1.69 0.91 -8.32
N ASP A 280 0.93 1.38 -9.30
CA ASP A 280 0.31 0.52 -10.32
C ASP A 280 1.35 -0.20 -11.19
N SER A 281 2.43 0.49 -11.54
CA SER A 281 3.57 -0.11 -12.26
C SER A 281 4.23 -1.22 -11.44
N CYS A 282 4.39 -1.00 -10.13
CA CYS A 282 4.91 -2.02 -9.23
C CYS A 282 3.99 -3.25 -9.14
N VAL A 283 2.67 -3.04 -9.07
CA VAL A 283 1.69 -4.14 -9.08
C VAL A 283 1.75 -4.90 -10.41
N ARG A 284 1.81 -4.20 -11.55
CA ARG A 284 1.92 -4.80 -12.89
C ARG A 284 3.18 -5.67 -13.01
N LEU A 285 4.33 -5.19 -12.55
CA LEU A 285 5.58 -5.96 -12.53
C LEU A 285 5.48 -7.19 -11.62
N PHE A 286 4.91 -7.03 -10.43
CA PHE A 286 4.69 -8.14 -9.51
C PHE A 286 3.82 -9.22 -10.14
N GLN A 287 2.68 -8.83 -10.73
CA GLN A 287 1.79 -9.76 -11.41
C GLN A 287 2.46 -10.43 -12.62
N ALA A 288 3.26 -9.70 -13.40
CA ALA A 288 3.99 -10.29 -14.52
C ALA A 288 5.01 -11.36 -14.06
N MET A 289 5.72 -11.12 -12.95
CA MET A 289 6.59 -12.15 -12.34
C MET A 289 5.80 -13.38 -11.89
N VAL A 290 4.60 -13.19 -11.32
CA VAL A 290 3.71 -14.29 -10.95
C VAL A 290 3.25 -15.09 -12.18
N GLU A 291 2.92 -14.44 -13.30
CA GLU A 291 2.58 -15.12 -14.55
C GLU A 291 3.78 -15.88 -15.14
N MET A 292 5.00 -15.37 -14.92
CA MET A 292 6.24 -16.08 -15.23
C MET A 292 6.56 -17.22 -14.24
N ARG A 293 5.68 -17.54 -13.29
CA ARG A 293 5.86 -18.55 -12.24
C ARG A 293 7.01 -18.24 -11.27
N ASP A 294 7.40 -16.97 -11.14
CA ASP A 294 8.33 -16.50 -10.11
C ASP A 294 7.53 -15.98 -8.90
N HIS A 295 7.46 -16.79 -7.85
CA HIS A 295 6.73 -16.45 -6.62
C HIS A 295 7.61 -15.80 -5.55
N LYS A 296 8.88 -15.51 -5.85
CA LYS A 296 9.87 -15.05 -4.85
C LYS A 296 9.38 -13.85 -4.03
N VAL A 297 8.86 -12.81 -4.67
CA VAL A 297 8.35 -11.62 -3.97
C VAL A 297 7.14 -11.93 -3.09
N LYS A 298 6.25 -12.82 -3.56
CA LYS A 298 5.08 -13.27 -2.80
C LYS A 298 5.54 -14.05 -1.56
N ASP A 299 6.50 -14.94 -1.73
CA ASP A 299 7.04 -15.78 -0.66
C ASP A 299 7.78 -14.93 0.38
N GLU A 300 8.61 -13.98 -0.06
CA GLU A 300 9.29 -12.97 0.78
C GLU A 300 8.28 -12.18 1.64
N ILE A 301 7.16 -11.75 1.05
CA ILE A 301 6.08 -11.06 1.77
C ILE A 301 5.41 -11.98 2.79
N GLN A 302 5.09 -13.22 2.40
CA GLN A 302 4.44 -14.18 3.29
C GLN A 302 5.33 -14.58 4.46
N GLU A 303 6.63 -14.75 4.24
CA GLU A 303 7.61 -14.99 5.28
C GLU A 303 7.71 -13.80 6.23
N TYR A 304 7.82 -12.58 5.69
CA TYR A 304 7.82 -11.35 6.48
C TYR A 304 6.59 -11.22 7.40
N LEU A 305 5.40 -11.55 6.89
CA LEU A 305 4.16 -11.48 7.67
C LEU A 305 4.14 -12.49 8.84
N LYS A 306 4.85 -13.62 8.74
CA LYS A 306 4.95 -14.65 9.79
C LYS A 306 5.98 -14.31 10.87
N LEU A 307 6.88 -13.35 10.63
CA LEU A 307 7.90 -12.97 11.61
C LEU A 307 7.26 -12.35 12.86
N THR A 308 7.74 -12.80 14.03
CA THR A 308 7.40 -12.21 15.33
C THR A 308 8.08 -10.85 15.52
N ASP A 309 9.33 -10.72 15.05
CA ASP A 309 10.08 -9.47 14.99
C ASP A 309 10.37 -9.09 13.53
N ARG A 310 9.79 -7.97 13.09
CA ARG A 310 9.87 -7.46 11.72
C ARG A 310 10.93 -6.36 11.55
N SER A 311 11.61 -5.97 12.63
CA SER A 311 12.55 -4.82 12.63
C SER A 311 13.79 -5.02 11.76
N LYS A 312 14.16 -6.27 11.47
CA LYS A 312 15.40 -6.60 10.75
C LYS A 312 15.24 -6.72 9.23
N THR A 313 14.00 -6.73 8.73
CA THR A 313 13.71 -7.01 7.32
C THR A 313 13.03 -5.80 6.70
N ASP A 314 13.73 -5.12 5.80
CA ASP A 314 13.20 -3.96 5.08
C ASP A 314 12.32 -4.37 3.89
N LEU A 315 11.07 -3.90 3.88
CA LEU A 315 10.21 -3.99 2.71
C LEU A 315 10.52 -2.86 1.73
N THR A 316 10.92 -3.21 0.52
CA THR A 316 11.06 -2.23 -0.58
C THR A 316 9.70 -1.72 -1.06
N PRO A 317 9.64 -0.58 -1.80
CA PRO A 317 8.40 -0.07 -2.36
C PRO A 317 7.65 -1.06 -3.28
N LEU A 318 8.35 -1.97 -3.97
CA LEU A 318 7.70 -3.07 -4.70
C LEU A 318 6.96 -3.99 -3.72
N HIS A 319 7.61 -4.43 -2.64
CA HIS A 319 6.98 -5.34 -1.67
C HIS A 319 5.73 -4.70 -1.08
N CYS A 320 5.78 -3.42 -0.73
CA CYS A 320 4.61 -2.71 -0.20
C CYS A 320 3.46 -2.63 -1.22
N SER A 321 3.75 -2.34 -2.50
CA SER A 321 2.71 -2.31 -3.54
C SER A 321 2.11 -3.69 -3.79
N ALA A 322 2.96 -4.72 -3.83
CA ALA A 322 2.53 -6.12 -3.98
C ALA A 322 1.72 -6.60 -2.78
N LEU A 323 2.14 -6.27 -1.55
CA LEU A 323 1.41 -6.56 -0.32
C LEU A 323 0.05 -5.87 -0.32
N ALA A 324 -0.01 -4.59 -0.69
CA ALA A 324 -1.28 -3.86 -0.78
C ALA A 324 -2.25 -4.56 -1.74
N TYR A 325 -1.77 -4.93 -2.93
CA TYR A 325 -2.53 -5.71 -3.90
C TYR A 325 -2.98 -7.06 -3.32
N MET A 326 -2.07 -7.82 -2.70
CA MET A 326 -2.37 -9.13 -2.10
C MET A 326 -3.47 -9.05 -1.03
N LEU A 327 -3.46 -8.00 -0.21
CA LEU A 327 -4.51 -7.74 0.79
C LEU A 327 -5.82 -7.34 0.12
N GLN A 328 -5.79 -6.55 -0.95
CA GLN A 328 -6.98 -6.13 -1.68
C GLN A 328 -7.70 -7.29 -2.38
N VAL A 329 -6.96 -8.30 -2.84
CA VAL A 329 -7.53 -9.48 -3.47
C VAL A 329 -7.88 -10.58 -2.46
N SER A 330 -7.45 -10.45 -1.20
CA SER A 330 -7.77 -11.36 -0.09
C SER A 330 -9.27 -11.58 0.06
N LYS A 331 -9.69 -12.84 0.28
CA LYS A 331 -11.07 -13.16 0.69
C LYS A 331 -11.35 -12.71 2.12
N ASN A 332 -10.31 -12.72 2.96
CA ASN A 332 -10.41 -12.37 4.37
C ASN A 332 -9.99 -10.92 4.56
N ASP A 333 -10.84 -10.16 5.23
CA ASP A 333 -10.50 -8.81 5.70
C ASP A 333 -9.41 -8.88 6.78
N VAL A 334 -8.59 -7.82 6.83
CA VAL A 334 -7.58 -7.63 7.87
C VAL A 334 -8.23 -6.97 9.08
N ASP A 335 -8.11 -7.54 10.27
CA ASP A 335 -8.69 -6.93 11.47
C ASP A 335 -8.08 -5.56 11.78
N MET A 336 -6.75 -5.46 11.74
CA MET A 336 -6.01 -4.22 11.99
C MET A 336 -4.85 -4.04 11.02
N LEU A 337 -4.83 -2.91 10.32
CA LEU A 337 -3.75 -2.47 9.43
C LEU A 337 -3.04 -1.25 10.03
N ASP A 338 -1.96 -1.48 10.78
CA ASP A 338 -1.06 -0.43 11.27
C ASP A 338 0.11 -0.25 10.30
N LEU A 339 0.15 0.88 9.57
CA LEU A 339 1.21 1.14 8.59
C LEU A 339 2.59 1.35 9.22
N LYS A 340 2.66 1.79 10.49
CA LYS A 340 3.92 1.94 11.21
C LYS A 340 4.47 0.61 11.72
N SER A 341 3.66 -0.46 11.73
CA SER A 341 4.12 -1.81 12.04
C SER A 341 5.00 -2.43 10.95
N PHE A 342 5.02 -1.83 9.76
CA PHE A 342 5.86 -2.28 8.65
C PHE A 342 7.20 -1.54 8.63
N HIS A 343 8.29 -2.31 8.61
CA HIS A 343 9.64 -1.79 8.48
C HIS A 343 9.91 -1.45 7.01
N THR A 344 9.69 -0.19 6.66
CA THR A 344 9.83 0.35 5.31
C THR A 344 9.95 1.87 5.31
N SER A 345 10.42 2.43 4.19
CA SER A 345 10.43 3.87 3.91
C SER A 345 9.03 4.50 3.97
N GLU A 346 8.96 5.82 4.10
CA GLU A 346 7.68 6.56 4.08
C GLU A 346 6.89 6.30 2.80
N GLU A 347 7.58 6.25 1.66
CA GLU A 347 6.97 5.88 0.38
C GLU A 347 6.40 4.46 0.40
N GLY A 348 7.12 3.50 0.98
CA GLY A 348 6.63 2.14 1.17
C GLY A 348 5.39 2.09 2.05
N ARG A 349 5.33 2.85 3.15
CA ARG A 349 4.12 2.93 4.00
C ARG A 349 2.94 3.45 3.19
N ARG A 350 3.10 4.54 2.45
CA ARG A 350 2.01 5.11 1.63
C ARG A 350 1.49 4.14 0.57
N ARG A 351 2.35 3.29 0.00
CA ARG A 351 1.95 2.23 -0.94
C ARG A 351 1.05 1.15 -0.35
N LEU A 352 0.91 1.08 0.97
CA LEU A 352 -0.02 0.17 1.64
C LEU A 352 -1.43 0.76 1.79
N ILE A 353 -1.62 2.06 1.58
CA ILE A 353 -2.91 2.75 1.70
C ILE A 353 -4.04 2.10 0.88
N PRO A 354 -3.82 1.56 -0.34
CA PRO A 354 -4.88 0.89 -1.09
C PRO A 354 -5.49 -0.32 -0.35
N ALA A 355 -4.75 -0.96 0.58
CA ALA A 355 -5.24 -2.07 1.39
C ALA A 355 -6.19 -1.66 2.51
N VAL A 356 -6.31 -0.36 2.81
CA VAL A 356 -7.22 0.18 3.84
C VAL A 356 -8.66 -0.28 3.60
N ARG A 357 -9.10 -0.36 2.33
CA ARG A 357 -10.45 -0.81 1.98
C ARG A 357 -10.76 -2.23 2.45
N SER A 358 -9.73 -3.08 2.61
CA SER A 358 -9.82 -4.48 3.00
C SER A 358 -9.46 -4.70 4.48
N SER A 359 -9.48 -3.64 5.28
CA SER A 359 -9.22 -3.71 6.72
C SER A 359 -10.41 -3.21 7.53
N ARG A 360 -10.65 -3.77 8.72
CA ARG A 360 -11.69 -3.27 9.65
C ARG A 360 -11.24 -2.01 10.36
N LYS A 361 -9.98 -2.00 10.81
CA LYS A 361 -9.32 -0.85 11.43
C LYS A 361 -8.02 -0.52 10.73
N ALA A 362 -7.79 0.74 10.39
CA ALA A 362 -6.56 1.22 9.78
C ALA A 362 -5.94 2.36 10.58
N ILE A 363 -4.64 2.25 10.87
CA ILE A 363 -3.84 3.25 11.58
C ILE A 363 -2.80 3.79 10.62
N LEU A 364 -3.03 5.03 10.16
CA LEU A 364 -2.19 5.79 9.24
C LEU A 364 -1.54 6.97 9.95
N ALA A 365 -1.50 6.95 11.28
CA ALA A 365 -0.96 8.03 12.08
C ALA A 365 0.51 8.30 11.72
N ASP A 366 0.86 9.58 11.50
CA ASP A 366 2.21 10.03 11.17
C ASP A 366 2.82 9.32 9.92
N CYS A 367 1.99 8.96 8.94
CA CYS A 367 2.43 8.27 7.71
C CYS A 367 2.70 9.21 6.52
N ARG A 368 2.70 10.53 6.75
CA ARG A 368 2.87 11.59 5.74
C ARG A 368 1.94 11.40 4.53
N VAL A 369 0.65 11.16 4.81
CA VAL A 369 -0.40 11.07 3.79
C VAL A 369 -0.46 12.40 3.03
N THR A 370 -0.16 12.37 1.73
CA THR A 370 -0.22 13.53 0.84
C THR A 370 -1.61 13.69 0.23
N ALA A 371 -1.84 14.75 -0.55
CA ALA A 371 -3.08 14.96 -1.29
C ALA A 371 -3.41 13.78 -2.24
N GLU A 372 -2.41 13.30 -3.01
CA GLU A 372 -2.53 12.12 -3.87
C GLU A 372 -3.03 10.89 -3.09
N TRP A 373 -2.43 10.61 -1.94
CA TRP A 373 -2.83 9.47 -1.12
C TRP A 373 -4.18 9.67 -0.40
N SER A 374 -4.60 10.93 -0.21
CA SER A 374 -5.95 11.26 0.27
C SER A 374 -7.02 10.96 -0.78
N GLU A 375 -6.72 11.15 -2.07
CA GLU A 375 -7.62 10.71 -3.15
C GLU A 375 -7.75 9.18 -3.19
N HIS A 376 -6.64 8.45 -3.01
CA HIS A 376 -6.68 7.00 -2.89
C HIS A 376 -7.52 6.53 -1.69
N LEU A 377 -7.44 7.21 -0.55
CA LEU A 377 -8.31 6.95 0.61
C LEU A 377 -9.78 7.25 0.29
N ALA A 378 -10.05 8.37 -0.38
CA ALA A 378 -11.41 8.71 -0.79
C ALA A 378 -12.00 7.64 -1.73
N PHE A 379 -11.19 7.09 -2.64
CA PHE A 379 -11.58 5.97 -3.50
C PHE A 379 -11.83 4.69 -2.68
N ALA A 380 -10.99 4.40 -1.69
CA ALA A 380 -11.19 3.27 -0.78
C ALA A 380 -12.53 3.35 -0.02
N LEU A 381 -12.92 4.54 0.45
CA LEU A 381 -14.21 4.75 1.14
C LEU A 381 -15.44 4.62 0.22
N LYS A 382 -15.27 4.85 -1.08
CA LYS A 382 -16.34 4.65 -2.08
C LYS A 382 -16.59 3.18 -2.38
N PHE A 383 -15.66 2.29 -2.02
CA PHE A 383 -15.78 0.86 -2.29
C PHE A 383 -16.88 0.22 -1.43
N SER A 384 -17.96 -0.26 -2.06
CA SER A 384 -19.16 -0.77 -1.39
C SER A 384 -18.93 -1.96 -0.46
N TYR A 385 -17.88 -2.73 -0.75
CA TYR A 385 -17.46 -3.90 0.01
C TYR A 385 -16.36 -3.60 1.01
N SER A 386 -16.06 -2.31 1.27
CA SER A 386 -15.06 -1.99 2.27
C SER A 386 -15.48 -2.49 3.65
N ALA A 387 -14.55 -3.16 4.32
CA ALA A 387 -14.69 -3.60 5.70
C ALA A 387 -14.40 -2.50 6.72
N LEU A 388 -13.92 -1.32 6.26
CA LEU A 388 -13.38 -0.27 7.12
C LEU A 388 -14.43 0.36 8.00
N LYS A 389 -14.16 0.33 9.31
CA LYS A 389 -14.97 0.91 10.38
C LYS A 389 -14.21 1.97 11.16
N ASP A 390 -12.91 1.78 11.35
CA ASP A 390 -12.08 2.69 12.14
C ASP A 390 -10.88 3.17 11.33
N LEU A 391 -10.73 4.49 11.20
CA LEU A 391 -9.61 5.10 10.49
C LEU A 391 -8.95 6.18 11.33
N ASP A 392 -7.67 5.99 11.63
CA ASP A 392 -6.83 6.98 12.30
C ASP A 392 -5.86 7.62 11.30
N LEU A 393 -6.10 8.89 10.98
CA LEU A 393 -5.26 9.74 10.13
C LEU A 393 -4.45 10.76 10.94
N SER A 394 -4.35 10.61 12.25
CA SER A 394 -3.69 11.58 13.14
C SER A 394 -2.28 11.95 12.67
N ASN A 395 -1.86 13.18 12.97
CA ASN A 395 -0.50 13.66 12.68
C ASN A 395 -0.10 13.60 11.18
N ASN A 396 -1.06 13.64 10.26
CA ASN A 396 -0.78 13.88 8.85
C ASN A 396 -1.14 15.34 8.53
N ASP A 397 -0.23 16.10 7.93
CA ASP A 397 -0.44 17.51 7.60
C ASP A 397 -1.39 17.69 6.38
N LEU A 398 -2.60 17.14 6.46
CA LEU A 398 -3.61 17.10 5.40
C LEU A 398 -4.09 18.50 5.02
N LYS A 399 -4.22 19.40 6.02
CA LYS A 399 -4.85 20.72 5.89
C LYS A 399 -6.29 20.61 5.38
N ASP A 400 -6.95 21.75 5.18
CA ASP A 400 -8.33 21.77 4.67
C ASP A 400 -8.45 21.16 3.27
N SER A 401 -7.42 21.31 2.42
CA SER A 401 -7.40 20.75 1.07
C SER A 401 -7.39 19.22 1.04
N GLY A 402 -6.58 18.58 1.89
CA GLY A 402 -6.56 17.13 2.01
C GLY A 402 -7.84 16.58 2.63
N VAL A 403 -8.39 17.29 3.62
CA VAL A 403 -9.71 16.97 4.21
C VAL A 403 -10.81 17.07 3.16
N ASN A 404 -10.81 18.09 2.30
CA ASN A 404 -11.79 18.21 1.21
C ASN A 404 -11.75 17.00 0.26
N LEU A 405 -10.55 16.60 -0.18
CA LEU A 405 -10.37 15.42 -1.04
C LEU A 405 -10.91 14.15 -0.38
N PHE A 406 -10.57 13.94 0.90
CA PHE A 406 -11.05 12.83 1.70
C PHE A 406 -12.59 12.86 1.86
N CYS A 407 -13.19 14.05 2.04
CA CYS A 407 -14.63 14.23 2.20
C CYS A 407 -15.43 13.76 0.98
N HIS A 408 -14.86 13.77 -0.24
CA HIS A 408 -15.51 13.16 -1.40
C HIS A 408 -15.76 11.66 -1.23
N GLY A 409 -14.91 10.95 -0.49
CA GLY A 409 -15.10 9.55 -0.12
C GLY A 409 -16.10 9.39 1.02
N LEU A 410 -15.96 10.21 2.07
CA LEU A 410 -16.84 10.19 3.24
C LEU A 410 -18.31 10.46 2.89
N SER A 411 -18.55 11.30 1.88
CA SER A 411 -19.89 11.64 1.37
C SER A 411 -20.57 10.50 0.60
N SER A 412 -19.87 9.39 0.35
CA SER A 412 -20.41 8.26 -0.42
C SER A 412 -21.43 7.46 0.37
N HIS A 413 -22.52 7.03 -0.29
CA HIS A 413 -23.48 6.07 0.25
C HIS A 413 -22.87 4.70 0.58
N SER A 414 -21.73 4.38 -0.03
CA SER A 414 -20.97 3.15 0.25
C SER A 414 -20.11 3.24 1.51
N CYS A 415 -19.87 4.45 2.05
CA CYS A 415 -18.97 4.64 3.18
C CYS A 415 -19.62 4.14 4.47
N LYS A 416 -18.97 3.19 5.13
CA LYS A 416 -19.45 2.52 6.37
C LYS A 416 -18.61 2.87 7.60
N LEU A 417 -17.77 3.91 7.49
CA LEU A 417 -16.84 4.34 8.53
C LEU A 417 -17.61 4.81 9.78
N GLU A 418 -17.18 4.34 10.94
CA GLU A 418 -17.81 4.61 12.24
C GLU A 418 -16.92 5.49 13.12
N THR A 419 -15.59 5.36 13.03
CA THR A 419 -14.63 6.14 13.79
C THR A 419 -13.64 6.81 12.85
N LEU A 420 -13.43 8.12 13.02
CA LEU A 420 -12.45 8.90 12.28
C LEU A 420 -11.65 9.77 13.25
N SER A 421 -10.32 9.60 13.28
CA SER A 421 -9.42 10.56 13.91
C SER A 421 -8.64 11.34 12.86
N LEU A 422 -8.79 12.67 12.93
CA LEU A 422 -8.04 13.67 12.16
C LEU A 422 -7.21 14.52 13.13
N SER A 423 -6.85 13.98 14.29
CA SER A 423 -6.16 14.72 15.34
C SER A 423 -4.82 15.27 14.85
N GLY A 424 -4.58 16.58 15.04
CA GLY A 424 -3.33 17.22 14.64
C GLY A 424 -3.08 17.30 13.12
N CYS A 425 -4.14 17.31 12.30
CA CYS A 425 -4.06 17.32 10.83
C CYS A 425 -4.04 18.72 10.17
N LEU A 426 -3.94 19.79 10.97
CA LEU A 426 -3.99 21.19 10.52
C LEU A 426 -5.34 21.59 9.90
N VAL A 427 -6.43 21.04 10.41
CA VAL A 427 -7.80 21.37 10.00
C VAL A 427 -8.22 22.72 10.59
N THR A 428 -8.79 23.60 9.77
CA THR A 428 -9.35 24.88 10.19
C THR A 428 -10.88 24.85 10.17
N GLU A 429 -11.52 26.01 10.44
CA GLU A 429 -12.94 26.24 10.19
C GLU A 429 -13.39 25.78 8.79
N THR A 430 -12.56 26.00 7.76
CA THR A 430 -12.88 25.61 6.37
C THR A 430 -12.99 24.10 6.23
N GLY A 431 -12.04 23.35 6.81
CA GLY A 431 -12.09 21.89 6.82
C GLY A 431 -13.29 21.34 7.60
N CYS A 432 -13.71 22.01 8.68
CA CYS A 432 -14.94 21.67 9.40
C CYS A 432 -16.19 21.85 8.55
N VAL A 433 -16.24 22.86 7.67
CA VAL A 433 -17.35 23.04 6.71
C VAL A 433 -17.42 21.85 5.74
N PHE A 434 -16.28 21.41 5.19
CA PHE A 434 -16.25 20.23 4.32
C PHE A 434 -16.70 18.95 5.04
N LEU A 435 -16.20 18.72 6.27
CA LEU A 435 -16.61 17.58 7.09
C LEU A 435 -18.10 17.61 7.39
N ALA A 436 -18.63 18.75 7.82
CA ALA A 436 -20.05 18.89 8.11
C ALA A 436 -20.91 18.67 6.88
N SER A 437 -20.49 19.18 5.71
CA SER A 437 -21.18 18.92 4.44
C SER A 437 -21.18 17.42 4.13
N ALA A 438 -20.03 16.74 4.27
CA ALA A 438 -19.90 15.31 4.00
C ALA A 438 -20.79 14.46 4.90
N LEU A 439 -20.85 14.79 6.19
CA LEU A 439 -21.70 14.13 7.19
C LEU A 439 -23.20 14.37 6.95
N LYS A 440 -23.57 15.50 6.32
CA LYS A 440 -24.96 15.80 5.93
C LYS A 440 -25.41 15.07 4.67
N SER A 441 -24.50 14.77 3.74
CA SER A 441 -24.81 14.20 2.42
C SER A 441 -25.30 12.74 2.41
N ASN A 442 -25.44 12.08 3.56
CA ASN A 442 -25.86 10.68 3.70
C ASN A 442 -26.33 10.45 5.16
N PRO A 443 -27.12 9.43 5.53
CA PRO A 443 -27.08 8.90 6.90
C PRO A 443 -25.66 8.42 7.22
N SER A 444 -24.82 9.34 7.68
CA SER A 444 -23.45 9.04 8.07
C SER A 444 -23.45 7.91 9.09
N HIS A 445 -22.60 6.91 8.86
CA HIS A 445 -22.33 5.86 9.82
C HIS A 445 -21.38 6.31 10.93
N LEU A 446 -20.80 7.51 10.80
CA LEU A 446 -19.80 8.04 11.72
C LEU A 446 -20.43 8.30 13.09
N LYS A 447 -19.86 7.65 14.10
CA LYS A 447 -20.23 7.73 15.51
C LYS A 447 -19.22 8.56 16.30
N GLU A 448 -17.96 8.54 15.90
CA GLU A 448 -16.86 9.17 16.60
C GLU A 448 -15.99 9.99 15.65
N LEU A 449 -15.83 11.28 15.95
CA LEU A 449 -14.96 12.20 15.22
C LEU A 449 -13.99 12.88 16.19
N ASP A 450 -12.70 12.64 16.01
CA ASP A 450 -11.64 13.30 16.78
C ASP A 450 -10.89 14.31 15.91
N LEU A 451 -11.07 15.59 16.25
CA LEU A 451 -10.39 16.75 15.66
C LEU A 451 -9.48 17.45 16.67
N SER A 452 -9.08 16.77 17.75
CA SER A 452 -8.15 17.35 18.73
C SER A 452 -6.86 17.86 18.08
N TYR A 453 -6.22 18.87 18.68
CA TYR A 453 -4.99 19.50 18.17
C TYR A 453 -5.10 20.12 16.75
N ASN A 454 -6.31 20.43 16.27
CA ASN A 454 -6.55 21.24 15.07
C ASN A 454 -6.97 22.67 15.45
N HIS A 455 -7.52 23.47 14.53
CA HIS A 455 -8.10 24.78 14.83
C HIS A 455 -9.48 24.97 14.19
N PRO A 456 -10.49 24.22 14.65
CA PRO A 456 -11.85 24.25 14.08
C PRO A 456 -12.56 25.61 14.24
N GLY A 457 -11.99 26.57 14.97
CA GLY A 457 -12.63 27.84 15.31
C GLY A 457 -13.93 27.68 16.10
N ASP A 458 -14.59 28.79 16.41
CA ASP A 458 -15.90 28.71 17.07
C ASP A 458 -17.00 28.31 16.08
N SER A 459 -16.91 28.79 14.84
CA SER A 459 -17.84 28.45 13.77
C SER A 459 -17.86 26.95 13.44
N GLY A 460 -16.68 26.32 13.29
CA GLY A 460 -16.57 24.90 12.98
C GLY A 460 -16.95 24.01 14.16
N LYS A 461 -16.64 24.42 15.41
CA LYS A 461 -17.13 23.74 16.62
C LYS A 461 -18.66 23.74 16.66
N THR A 462 -19.29 24.91 16.55
CA THR A 462 -20.74 25.04 16.56
C THR A 462 -21.38 24.19 15.45
N LEU A 463 -20.82 24.25 14.23
CA LEU A 463 -21.33 23.49 13.09
C LEU A 463 -21.31 21.98 13.31
N LEU A 464 -20.23 21.43 13.89
CA LEU A 464 -20.10 19.99 14.15
C LEU A 464 -20.89 19.56 15.39
N SER A 465 -20.98 20.38 16.43
CA SER A 465 -21.82 20.11 17.61
C SER A 465 -23.30 20.04 17.23
N HIS A 466 -23.78 20.90 16.33
CA HIS A 466 -25.15 20.78 15.80
C HIS A 466 -25.43 19.43 15.13
N LEU A 467 -24.42 18.80 14.51
CA LEU A 467 -24.57 17.47 13.93
C LEU A 467 -24.58 16.38 15.01
N GLN A 468 -23.87 16.57 16.12
CA GLN A 468 -23.86 15.65 17.26
C GLN A 468 -25.21 15.67 18.01
N ASP A 469 -25.83 16.85 18.13
CA ASP A 469 -27.09 17.04 18.85
C ASP A 469 -28.33 16.62 18.03
N ASP A 470 -28.20 16.53 16.71
CA ASP A 470 -29.31 16.18 15.81
C ASP A 470 -29.47 14.66 15.70
N PRO A 471 -30.62 14.08 16.11
CA PRO A 471 -30.85 12.64 16.16
C PRO A 471 -30.87 11.96 14.79
N ARG A 472 -30.88 12.72 13.69
CA ARG A 472 -30.75 12.18 12.32
C ARG A 472 -29.34 11.67 12.04
N TYR A 473 -28.34 12.13 12.78
CA TYR A 473 -26.95 11.70 12.64
C TYR A 473 -26.55 10.75 13.78
N LYS A 474 -25.57 9.89 13.52
CA LYS A 474 -25.08 8.89 14.49
C LYS A 474 -23.90 9.38 15.34
N LEU A 475 -23.44 10.61 15.10
CA LEU A 475 -22.28 11.19 15.76
C LEU A 475 -22.58 11.37 17.24
N SER A 476 -21.95 10.58 18.09
CA SER A 476 -22.17 10.56 19.55
C SER A 476 -20.97 11.10 20.31
N LYS A 477 -19.76 10.95 19.76
CA LYS A 477 -18.53 11.48 20.33
C LYS A 477 -17.86 12.44 19.36
N LEU A 478 -17.68 13.67 19.78
CA LEU A 478 -16.97 14.71 19.05
C LEU A 478 -15.89 15.29 19.96
N ASN A 479 -14.63 15.24 19.52
CA ASN A 479 -13.53 15.94 20.17
C ASN A 479 -13.05 17.08 19.27
N VAL A 480 -13.14 18.31 19.75
CA VAL A 480 -12.73 19.55 19.03
C VAL A 480 -11.73 20.38 19.83
N GLU A 481 -11.05 19.76 20.79
CA GLU A 481 -10.07 20.41 21.66
C GLU A 481 -8.84 20.85 20.84
N HIS A 482 -8.66 22.15 20.62
CA HIS A 482 -7.60 22.66 19.74
C HIS A 482 -6.26 22.93 20.44
N CYS A 483 -6.22 22.99 21.77
CA CYS A 483 -5.01 23.24 22.55
C CYS A 483 -4.20 24.50 22.13
N GLY A 484 -4.84 25.48 21.47
CA GLY A 484 -4.28 26.78 21.05
C GLY A 484 -3.85 26.90 19.58
N SER A 485 -3.95 28.11 19.00
CA SER A 485 -3.62 28.37 17.58
C SER A 485 -2.12 28.24 17.25
N HIS A 486 -1.24 28.35 18.25
CA HIS A 486 0.21 28.18 18.09
C HIS A 486 0.61 26.79 17.54
N ARG A 487 -0.29 25.80 17.62
CA ARG A 487 -0.15 24.44 17.10
C ARG A 487 -0.48 24.30 15.61
N MET A 488 -0.91 25.37 14.93
CA MET A 488 -1.16 25.35 13.48
C MET A 488 0.14 25.48 12.69
N LYS A 489 1.07 24.55 12.94
CA LYS A 489 2.38 24.42 12.29
C LYS A 489 2.56 22.98 11.80
N PRO A 490 3.22 22.73 10.66
CA PRO A 490 3.45 21.38 10.18
C PRO A 490 4.41 20.58 11.08
N GLY A 491 4.27 19.26 11.03
CA GLY A 491 5.13 18.32 11.75
C GLY A 491 5.03 18.36 13.27
N ILE A 492 5.93 17.63 13.92
CA ILE A 492 5.89 17.38 15.37
C ILE A 492 6.10 18.64 16.23
N LYS A 493 6.71 19.67 15.66
CA LYS A 493 6.93 20.98 16.31
C LYS A 493 5.62 21.69 16.67
N LYS A 494 4.47 21.27 16.11
CA LYS A 494 3.15 21.73 16.59
C LYS A 494 2.87 21.36 18.05
N TYR A 495 3.56 20.36 18.56
CA TYR A 495 3.44 19.93 19.93
C TYR A 495 4.40 20.66 20.87
N ALA A 496 5.18 21.62 20.36
CA ALA A 496 6.17 22.37 21.12
C ALA A 496 5.55 22.96 22.40
N TRP A 497 6.19 22.66 23.53
CA TRP A 497 5.76 23.10 24.85
C TRP A 497 6.94 23.73 25.58
N GLU A 498 6.71 24.90 26.19
CA GLU A 498 7.70 25.54 27.02
C GLU A 498 7.68 24.92 28.42
N LEU A 499 8.78 24.27 28.79
CA LEU A 499 8.95 23.61 30.08
C LEU A 499 9.79 24.47 31.02
N THR A 500 9.52 24.36 32.32
CA THR A 500 10.32 24.98 33.37
C THR A 500 10.71 23.95 34.41
N LEU A 501 11.97 23.97 34.82
CA LEU A 501 12.51 23.10 35.86
C LEU A 501 11.89 23.47 37.22
N ASP A 502 11.51 22.46 38.00
CA ASP A 502 10.95 22.60 39.35
C ASP A 502 12.09 22.72 40.36
N PRO A 503 12.33 23.91 40.95
CA PRO A 503 13.39 24.09 41.94
C PRO A 503 13.22 23.18 43.17
N GLY A 504 11.99 22.80 43.50
CA GLY A 504 11.69 21.88 44.61
C GLY A 504 12.13 20.44 44.36
N THR A 505 12.52 20.11 43.13
CA THR A 505 13.03 18.77 42.75
C THR A 505 14.53 18.76 42.43
N ALA A 506 15.17 19.93 42.36
CA ALA A 506 16.58 20.04 41.99
C ALA A 506 17.49 19.51 43.12
N HIS A 507 18.51 18.73 42.73
CA HIS A 507 19.61 18.34 43.62
C HIS A 507 20.40 19.56 44.11
N GLN A 508 21.04 19.46 45.29
CA GLN A 508 21.74 20.58 45.94
C GLN A 508 22.90 21.16 45.10
N ASN A 509 23.55 20.34 44.27
CA ASN A 509 24.61 20.77 43.35
C ASN A 509 24.11 21.23 41.97
N LEU A 510 22.80 21.44 41.80
CA LEU A 510 22.23 21.94 40.54
C LEU A 510 21.77 23.38 40.72
N LEU A 511 22.36 24.27 39.93
CA LEU A 511 21.95 25.67 39.84
C LEU A 511 20.98 25.84 38.67
N LEU A 512 19.80 26.36 38.98
CA LEU A 512 18.80 26.74 37.97
C LEU A 512 18.98 28.21 37.59
N SER A 513 18.99 28.50 36.30
CA SER A 513 19.14 29.85 35.75
C SER A 513 18.19 30.07 34.56
N GLU A 514 18.21 31.29 34.00
CA GLU A 514 17.38 31.67 32.82
C GLU A 514 15.88 31.40 33.05
N GLY A 515 15.36 31.81 34.21
CA GLY A 515 13.95 31.58 34.57
C GLY A 515 13.60 30.09 34.73
N ASN A 516 14.50 29.30 35.31
CA ASN A 516 14.41 27.85 35.47
C ASN A 516 14.34 27.07 34.14
N ARG A 517 14.93 27.60 33.06
CA ARG A 517 15.04 26.90 31.77
C ARG A 517 16.41 26.25 31.55
N LYS A 518 17.38 26.60 32.38
CA LYS A 518 18.76 26.10 32.30
C LYS A 518 19.18 25.52 33.64
N VAL A 519 19.87 24.38 33.57
CA VAL A 519 20.48 23.72 34.72
C VAL A 519 21.97 23.55 34.49
N THR A 520 22.78 23.88 35.49
CA THR A 520 24.22 23.68 35.49
C THR A 520 24.66 23.06 36.80
N TRP A 521 25.68 22.22 36.74
CA TRP A 521 26.29 21.67 37.95
C TRP A 521 27.24 22.70 38.60
N VAL A 522 27.23 22.76 39.93
CA VAL A 522 28.10 23.63 40.74
C VAL A 522 28.65 22.88 41.95
N GLU A 523 29.91 23.19 42.32
CA GLU A 523 30.57 22.59 43.49
C GLU A 523 29.89 22.98 44.81
N GLU A 524 29.42 24.22 44.92
CA GLU A 524 28.77 24.73 46.12
C GLU A 524 27.30 24.28 46.23
N GLU A 525 26.94 23.69 47.37
CA GLU A 525 25.56 23.31 47.67
C GLU A 525 24.62 24.53 47.71
N GLN A 526 23.57 24.48 46.91
CA GLN A 526 22.56 25.52 46.80
C GLN A 526 21.58 25.46 47.99
N LYS A 527 21.33 26.60 48.63
CA LYS A 527 20.37 26.73 49.75
C LYS A 527 18.95 26.95 49.23
N ASN A 528 18.21 25.89 48.92
CA ASN A 528 16.80 25.99 48.55
C ASN A 528 15.87 25.85 49.79
N PRO A 529 14.93 26.78 50.05
CA PRO A 529 14.01 26.72 51.20
C PRO A 529 13.04 25.53 51.21
N HIS A 530 12.93 24.77 50.10
CA HIS A 530 12.06 23.59 50.00
C HIS A 530 12.78 22.24 50.20
N HIS A 531 14.06 22.24 50.60
CA HIS A 531 14.82 21.02 50.86
C HIS A 531 14.38 20.32 52.16
N LEU A 532 13.29 19.57 52.10
CA LEU A 532 13.08 18.44 53.01
C LEU A 532 14.13 17.39 52.67
N LYS A 533 15.23 17.32 53.45
CA LYS A 533 16.30 16.29 53.43
C LYS A 533 15.96 15.06 52.57
N ARG A 534 16.18 15.15 51.26
CA ARG A 534 16.18 13.99 50.36
C ARG A 534 17.63 13.57 50.23
N SER A 535 17.94 12.36 50.68
CA SER A 535 19.23 11.71 50.43
C SER A 535 19.21 11.08 49.03
N ASP A 536 18.87 11.83 48.00
CA ASP A 536 19.01 11.36 46.61
C ASP A 536 20.38 11.80 46.13
N GLN A 537 21.32 10.86 45.94
CA GLN A 537 22.63 11.14 45.34
C GLN A 537 22.57 11.31 43.82
N SER A 538 21.41 11.14 43.18
CA SER A 538 21.24 11.39 41.75
C SER A 538 21.12 12.89 41.49
N GLN A 539 21.99 13.42 40.62
CA GLN A 539 22.01 14.84 40.23
C GLN A 539 20.89 15.13 39.22
N GLN A 540 19.65 14.96 39.65
CA GLN A 540 18.45 15.08 38.82
C GLN A 540 17.64 16.35 39.15
N VAL A 541 16.94 16.86 38.14
CA VAL A 541 15.87 17.85 38.27
C VAL A 541 14.71 17.49 37.34
N LEU A 542 13.47 17.65 37.82
CA LEU A 542 12.26 17.43 37.04
C LEU A 542 11.67 18.78 36.60
N CYS A 543 10.90 18.77 35.52
CA CYS A 543 10.06 19.91 35.15
C CYS A 543 8.83 20.02 36.06
N GLN A 544 8.33 21.23 36.23
CA GLN A 544 7.13 21.53 37.02
C GLN A 544 5.86 20.97 36.37
N GLN A 545 5.81 20.98 35.03
CA GLN A 545 4.68 20.51 34.24
C GLN A 545 4.69 18.98 34.14
N GLY A 546 3.61 18.35 34.58
CA GLY A 546 3.32 16.94 34.27
C GLY A 546 2.54 16.84 32.96
N LEU A 547 2.98 15.96 32.08
CA LEU A 547 2.44 15.76 30.74
C LEU A 547 1.54 14.52 30.69
N ASP A 548 0.33 14.69 30.15
CA ASP A 548 -0.70 13.65 29.92
C ASP A 548 -1.33 13.71 28.52
N GLY A 549 -0.76 14.51 27.61
CA GLY A 549 -1.20 14.66 26.21
C GLY A 549 -0.04 14.53 25.21
N ARG A 550 -0.22 15.13 24.02
CA ARG A 550 0.85 15.24 23.02
C ARG A 550 1.72 16.46 23.28
N SER A 551 3.02 16.23 23.47
CA SER A 551 3.99 17.27 23.80
C SER A 551 5.31 17.04 23.10
N TYR A 552 5.96 18.12 22.68
CA TYR A 552 7.29 18.12 22.10
C TYR A 552 8.14 19.18 22.80
N TRP A 553 9.39 18.87 23.11
CA TRP A 553 10.34 19.85 23.63
C TRP A 553 11.74 19.50 23.15
N GLU A 554 12.60 20.52 23.13
CA GLU A 554 14.00 20.38 22.74
C GLU A 554 14.88 20.72 23.95
N VAL A 555 15.95 19.95 24.15
CA VAL A 555 16.95 20.17 25.19
C VAL A 555 18.30 20.35 24.52
N GLU A 556 18.98 21.46 24.82
CA GLU A 556 20.37 21.67 24.41
C GLU A 556 21.31 20.97 25.39
N VAL A 557 22.15 20.09 24.86
CA VAL A 557 22.94 19.14 25.65
C VAL A 557 24.41 19.56 25.62
N PHE A 558 24.98 19.79 26.80
CA PHE A 558 26.39 20.17 27.01
C PHE A 558 27.07 19.19 27.97
N GLY A 559 27.78 18.20 27.43
CA GLY A 559 28.48 17.18 28.20
C GLY A 559 27.61 15.98 28.60
N PRO A 560 28.14 15.06 29.43
CA PRO A 560 27.44 13.83 29.81
C PRO A 560 26.19 14.09 30.65
N LEU A 561 25.02 13.70 30.14
CA LEU A 561 23.74 13.82 30.84
C LEU A 561 22.70 12.81 30.32
N SER A 562 21.62 12.62 31.06
CA SER A 562 20.41 11.91 30.62
C SER A 562 19.24 12.87 30.47
N VAL A 563 18.52 12.79 29.35
CA VAL A 563 17.24 13.49 29.12
C VAL A 563 16.13 12.48 28.99
N GLY A 564 15.01 12.69 29.65
CA GLY A 564 13.90 11.76 29.52
C GLY A 564 12.63 12.21 30.21
N VAL A 565 11.81 11.22 30.58
CA VAL A 565 10.60 11.39 31.38
C VAL A 565 10.55 10.39 32.52
N THR A 566 9.94 10.77 33.64
CA THR A 566 9.74 9.90 34.81
C THR A 566 8.40 10.16 35.49
N TYR A 567 7.87 9.17 36.22
CA TYR A 567 6.79 9.43 37.16
C TYR A 567 7.29 10.20 38.38
N ARG A 568 6.45 11.06 38.96
CA ARG A 568 6.78 11.71 40.22
C ARG A 568 6.80 10.65 41.33
N GLY A 569 7.96 10.48 41.98
CA GLY A 569 8.10 9.54 43.09
C GLY A 569 7.15 9.89 44.24
N THR A 570 6.14 9.06 44.48
CA THR A 570 5.31 9.12 45.69
C THR A 570 6.17 8.64 46.86
N GLY A 571 6.43 9.52 47.82
CA GLY A 571 7.31 9.24 48.95
C GLY A 571 6.92 7.96 49.70
N ARG A 572 7.79 6.95 49.65
CA ARG A 572 8.00 6.02 50.76
C ARG A 572 9.49 5.77 50.90
N LYS A 573 10.00 6.26 52.03
CA LYS A 573 11.33 5.99 52.57
C LYS A 573 11.56 4.47 52.62
N LYS A 574 12.29 3.94 51.64
CA LYS A 574 13.10 2.75 51.84
C LYS A 574 14.48 3.12 51.32
N LYS A 575 15.52 2.88 52.14
CA LYS A 575 16.91 2.85 51.69
C LYS A 575 16.94 1.98 50.43
N MET A 576 17.01 2.60 49.27
CA MET A 576 17.20 1.91 48.01
C MET A 576 18.41 2.55 47.34
N ASP A 577 19.26 1.67 46.84
CA ASP A 577 20.47 1.98 46.11
C ASP A 577 20.18 2.97 44.97
N HIS A 578 21.20 3.75 44.61
CA HIS A 578 21.17 4.82 43.60
C HIS A 578 20.47 4.40 42.30
N VAL A 579 19.19 4.75 42.12
CA VAL A 579 18.48 4.45 40.87
C VAL A 579 18.65 5.63 39.91
N GLN A 580 19.63 5.52 39.01
CA GLN A 580 19.79 6.43 37.87
C GLN A 580 18.58 6.35 36.94
N MET A 581 18.32 7.41 36.18
CA MET A 581 17.23 7.44 35.21
C MET A 581 17.40 6.33 34.16
N GLY A 582 16.33 5.57 33.90
CA GLY A 582 16.31 4.42 33.00
C GLY A 582 16.69 3.09 33.63
N GLN A 583 17.13 3.05 34.90
CA GLN A 583 17.42 1.80 35.62
C GLN A 583 16.17 1.09 36.15
N ASP A 584 15.04 1.81 36.27
CA ASP A 584 13.77 1.26 36.75
C ASP A 584 12.68 1.27 35.67
N ASP A 585 11.52 0.73 36.02
CA ASP A 585 10.31 0.71 35.17
C ASP A 585 9.53 2.04 35.20
N ARG A 586 10.06 3.07 35.87
CA ARG A 586 9.37 4.34 36.12
C ARG A 586 9.89 5.48 35.25
N SER A 587 11.04 5.28 34.62
CA SER A 587 11.74 6.29 33.85
C SER A 587 12.21 5.77 32.49
N TRP A 588 12.22 6.67 31.51
CA TRP A 588 12.69 6.44 30.15
C TRP A 588 13.60 7.59 29.77
N CYS A 589 14.83 7.30 29.34
CA CYS A 589 15.79 8.34 29.01
C CYS A 589 16.63 8.02 27.78
N LEU A 590 17.15 9.09 27.19
CA LEU A 590 18.32 9.08 26.32
C LEU A 590 19.52 9.52 27.16
N VAL A 591 20.51 8.65 27.26
CA VAL A 591 21.79 8.92 27.92
C VAL A 591 22.79 9.38 26.86
N CYS A 592 23.38 10.54 27.12
CA CYS A 592 24.48 11.11 26.36
C CYS A 592 25.74 10.97 27.23
N SER A 593 26.71 10.16 26.81
CA SER A 593 28.01 10.06 27.48
C SER A 593 29.15 10.22 26.49
N ASP A 594 30.38 10.38 27.01
CA ASP A 594 31.58 10.44 26.17
C ASP A 594 31.83 9.10 25.44
N ASP A 595 31.36 7.99 26.02
CA ASP A 595 31.49 6.63 25.47
C ASP A 595 30.41 6.27 24.43
N GLY A 596 29.39 7.12 24.25
CA GLY A 596 28.33 6.90 23.26
C GLY A 596 26.96 7.39 23.69
N TYR A 597 25.97 7.14 22.83
CA TYR A 597 24.59 7.56 23.04
C TYR A 597 23.70 6.32 23.02
N TYR A 598 22.82 6.22 24.00
CA TYR A 598 21.91 5.09 24.10
C TYR A 598 20.63 5.50 24.81
N VAL A 599 19.54 4.82 24.49
CA VAL A 599 18.31 4.94 25.27
C VAL A 599 18.26 3.85 26.33
N GLN A 600 17.64 4.15 27.47
CA GLN A 600 17.57 3.24 28.60
C GLN A 600 16.19 3.25 29.27
N HIS A 601 15.69 2.05 29.60
CA HIS A 601 14.48 1.83 30.40
C HIS A 601 14.54 0.44 31.05
N ASN A 602 14.20 0.35 32.34
CA ASN A 602 14.22 -0.90 33.11
C ASN A 602 15.56 -1.66 32.96
N SER A 603 16.67 -0.94 33.07
CA SER A 603 18.05 -1.41 32.86
C SER A 603 18.36 -1.97 31.45
N ASN A 604 17.41 -1.95 30.52
CA ASN A 604 17.65 -2.32 29.13
C ASN A 604 18.23 -1.13 28.38
N LYS A 605 19.39 -1.34 27.76
CA LYS A 605 20.12 -0.33 26.99
C LYS A 605 20.04 -0.65 25.50
N VAL A 606 19.76 0.36 24.69
CA VAL A 606 19.79 0.27 23.21
C VAL A 606 20.62 1.42 22.67
N ASP A 607 21.73 1.12 22.01
CA ASP A 607 22.61 2.13 21.42
C ASP A 607 21.92 2.86 20.25
N VAL A 608 22.18 4.16 20.13
CA VAL A 608 21.63 5.02 19.07
C VAL A 608 22.74 5.78 18.34
N PRO A 609 22.49 6.29 17.11
CA PRO A 609 23.50 7.02 16.36
C PRO A 609 24.06 8.26 17.10
N SER A 610 25.38 8.48 17.01
CA SER A 610 26.11 9.53 17.76
C SER A 610 25.71 10.96 17.43
N LEU A 611 25.33 11.78 18.42
CA LEU A 611 24.77 13.13 18.27
C LEU A 611 25.73 14.20 17.69
N GLY A 612 26.97 13.85 17.34
CA GLY A 612 27.99 14.76 16.78
C GLY A 612 28.70 15.60 17.84
N LEU A 613 29.94 16.03 17.59
CA LEU A 613 30.77 16.73 18.57
C LEU A 613 30.39 18.22 18.70
N ARG A 614 30.03 18.60 19.94
CA ARG A 614 30.09 19.94 20.59
C ARG A 614 28.84 20.79 20.76
N HIS A 615 27.73 20.59 20.05
CA HIS A 615 26.46 21.29 20.34
C HIS A 615 25.27 20.44 19.85
N SER A 616 24.85 19.48 20.66
CA SER A 616 23.78 18.56 20.28
C SER A 616 22.47 19.01 20.91
N ARG A 617 21.42 19.07 20.09
CA ARG A 617 20.07 19.33 20.57
C ARG A 617 19.23 18.06 20.42
N VAL A 618 18.57 17.67 21.51
CA VAL A 618 17.74 16.48 21.59
C VAL A 618 16.28 16.92 21.59
N GLY A 619 15.51 16.45 20.62
CA GLY A 619 14.07 16.60 20.59
C GLY A 619 13.40 15.40 21.26
N VAL A 620 12.45 15.64 22.14
CA VAL A 620 11.65 14.60 22.79
C VAL A 620 10.19 14.81 22.44
N TYR A 621 9.53 13.76 21.94
CA TYR A 621 8.11 13.75 21.67
C TYR A 621 7.41 12.71 22.53
N LEU A 622 6.37 13.14 23.23
CA LEU A 622 5.48 12.29 24.00
C LEU A 622 4.09 12.34 23.37
N ASP A 623 3.54 11.17 23.06
CA ASP A 623 2.10 10.97 22.87
C ASP A 623 1.62 10.02 23.97
N TRP A 624 1.12 10.63 25.05
CA TRP A 624 0.72 9.89 26.24
C TRP A 624 -0.42 8.90 25.97
N LEU A 625 -1.39 9.30 25.14
CA LEU A 625 -2.59 8.50 24.81
C LEU A 625 -2.24 7.23 24.04
N THR A 626 -1.31 7.32 23.09
CA THR A 626 -0.88 6.15 22.30
C THR A 626 0.26 5.37 22.96
N GLY A 627 0.80 5.86 24.08
CA GLY A 627 1.91 5.23 24.76
C GLY A 627 3.24 5.38 24.03
N THR A 628 3.42 6.46 23.26
CA THR A 628 4.59 6.65 22.40
C THR A 628 5.52 7.71 23.00
N LEU A 629 6.80 7.37 23.19
CA LEU A 629 7.85 8.32 23.56
C LEU A 629 9.01 8.21 22.56
N SER A 630 9.29 9.27 21.82
CA SER A 630 10.30 9.28 20.75
C SER A 630 11.39 10.32 21.01
N PHE A 631 12.64 9.93 20.71
CA PHE A 631 13.81 10.78 20.78
C PHE A 631 14.33 11.08 19.38
N TYR A 632 14.76 12.33 19.18
CA TYR A 632 15.27 12.84 17.92
C TYR A 632 16.55 13.61 18.15
N ARG A 633 17.45 13.56 17.18
CA ARG A 633 18.51 14.56 17.02
C ARG A 633 17.96 15.71 16.20
N VAL A 634 18.18 16.93 16.69
CA VAL A 634 17.81 18.15 15.99
C VAL A 634 19.05 18.72 15.30
N SER A 635 18.97 19.01 14.00
CA SER A 635 20.08 19.60 13.23
C SER A 635 19.53 20.55 12.17
N SER A 636 19.85 21.85 12.28
CA SER A 636 19.44 22.89 11.31
C SER A 636 17.97 22.74 10.86
N ASP A 637 17.07 22.61 11.85
CA ASP A 637 15.61 22.37 11.71
C ASP A 637 15.13 21.01 11.21
N SER A 638 16.03 20.09 10.86
CA SER A 638 15.68 18.69 10.59
C SER A 638 15.65 17.84 11.86
N LEU A 639 14.79 16.83 11.88
CA LEU A 639 14.67 15.85 12.97
C LEU A 639 15.07 14.48 12.47
N THR A 640 16.18 13.96 12.99
CA THR A 640 16.61 12.58 12.76
C THR A 640 16.10 11.74 13.92
N HIS A 641 15.20 10.79 13.63
CA HIS A 641 14.69 9.84 14.62
C HIS A 641 15.84 9.00 15.20
N LEU A 642 15.86 8.85 16.53
CA LEU A 642 16.84 8.04 17.25
C LEU A 642 16.21 6.74 17.77
N HIS A 643 15.10 6.87 18.51
CA HIS A 643 14.41 5.72 19.10
C HIS A 643 12.98 6.07 19.50
N THR A 644 12.11 5.06 19.58
CA THR A 644 10.76 5.18 20.10
C THR A 644 10.45 4.07 21.09
N PHE A 645 10.10 4.42 22.32
CA PHE A 645 9.46 3.51 23.26
C PHE A 645 7.96 3.44 22.98
N LYS A 646 7.40 2.22 22.98
CA LYS A 646 5.96 1.96 23.00
C LYS A 646 5.59 1.28 24.32
N THR A 647 4.86 1.97 25.18
CA THR A 647 4.45 1.46 26.50
C THR A 647 3.20 2.16 26.99
N GLN A 648 2.39 1.48 27.81
CA GLN A 648 1.23 2.11 28.41
C GLN A 648 1.64 2.91 29.65
N PHE A 649 1.49 4.23 29.58
CA PHE A 649 1.78 5.10 30.72
C PHE A 649 0.65 5.04 31.77
N ARG A 650 1.03 4.96 33.05
CA ARG A 650 0.13 4.76 34.19
C ARG A 650 -0.28 6.06 34.89
N GLY A 651 0.26 7.19 34.46
CA GLY A 651 0.03 8.49 35.06
C GLY A 651 0.81 9.58 34.34
N ARG A 652 0.75 10.81 34.88
CA ARG A 652 1.47 11.95 34.34
C ARG A 652 2.97 11.72 34.35
N LEU A 653 3.60 12.05 33.24
CA LEU A 653 5.04 11.98 33.06
C LEU A 653 5.66 13.37 33.21
N TYR A 654 6.78 13.43 33.91
CA TYR A 654 7.50 14.68 34.13
C TYR A 654 8.81 14.61 33.34
N PRO A 655 9.04 15.54 32.40
CA PRO A 655 10.34 15.68 31.77
C PRO A 655 11.42 15.89 32.81
N ALA A 656 12.55 15.23 32.68
CA ALA A 656 13.62 15.29 33.65
C ALA A 656 14.98 15.29 32.96
N VAL A 657 15.95 15.91 33.64
CA VAL A 657 17.36 15.95 33.27
C VAL A 657 18.17 15.44 34.45
N GLU A 658 19.10 14.52 34.19
CA GLU A 658 20.07 14.03 35.15
C GLU A 658 21.47 14.34 34.62
N LEU A 659 22.30 15.05 35.40
CA LEU A 659 23.68 15.34 35.02
C LEU A 659 24.61 14.25 35.54
N HIS A 660 25.53 13.77 34.70
CA HIS A 660 26.55 12.81 35.13
C HIS A 660 27.78 13.58 35.58
N ALA A 661 28.15 13.46 36.86
CA ALA A 661 29.33 14.12 37.39
C ALA A 661 30.58 13.70 36.60
N ARG A 662 31.32 14.67 36.08
CA ARG A 662 32.68 14.41 35.57
C ARG A 662 33.54 14.00 36.76
N LEU A 663 33.98 12.75 36.80
CA LEU A 663 35.11 12.36 37.62
C LEU A 663 36.31 13.20 37.14
N MET A 664 36.63 14.27 37.87
CA MET A 664 37.85 15.04 37.63
C MET A 664 39.02 14.21 38.18
N PRO A 665 39.89 13.63 37.35
CA PRO A 665 41.05 12.92 37.87
C PRO A 665 41.95 13.93 38.58
N HIS A 666 42.14 13.74 39.88
CA HIS A 666 43.13 14.47 40.66
C HIS A 666 44.42 13.65 40.66
N PHE A 667 45.53 14.24 40.18
CA PHE A 667 46.84 13.73 40.57
C PHE A 667 47.08 14.13 42.02
N VAL A 668 47.07 13.14 42.92
CA VAL A 668 47.56 13.31 44.29
C VAL A 668 49.08 13.19 44.25
N ARG A 669 49.76 14.06 44.99
CA ARG A 669 51.22 14.18 45.01
C ARG A 669 51.89 12.93 45.55
#